data_AF-L0IDK2-F1
#
_entry.id   AF-L0IDK2-F1
#
_cell.length_a   1.000
_cell.length_b   1.000
_cell.length_c   1.000
_cell.angle_alpha   90.00
_cell.angle_beta   90.00
_cell.angle_gamma   90.00
#
_symmetry.space_group_name_H-M   'P 1'
#
loop_
_entity.id
_entity.type
_entity.pdbx_description
1 polymer ?
#
loop_
_entity_poly.entity_id
_entity_poly.type
_entity_poly.pdbx_seq_one_letter_code
_entity_poly.pdbx_strand_id
1 'polypeptide(L)'
;MEYHEAADRLYDLGRFGIRPGTASTADVLAHLDDPHESIDAIQLAGSNGKGSTARMLESVLRAAGHTVGLYTSPHLEDMRERIRVDGRPIPKAAVSEFVAACDEYLTERGADGASPTFFETTTAMALWHFAREDVDYAVMEVGIGGKEDATSVVEPVASAVTSVALEHTTVLGDSVPEIARDMAHVAPAVNGSASADGPSQIGGSPADDASAGNATAGGGPTADDTTPLVTAADGEALGAIREVAPDVVTVGDGVDPSAEAGDRPDVHVTYEGRVSHAEAAVTIDLSAHPTRPHADAVESHMAAIGAHQAENAGVAVALARQLVDVSVDELRTGLRRAHWPGRFEVMDDAPLVVLDGAHNPAGCERFADTLSTFEYDDLHLVVGVMHDKDYGEMVAALPTPDSVVACRPTTDRSVDPAVLARLFEREGVEDVRTISAVRDGFEHALAQAEPGDAVVVAGSLYAIAEARTHYTLTGVETDVRDLSDARRTLERANVTEKGVWRMRGKAVHRTVHLRLQERQAAYLKQELLSLGGECALSGLQREEQLVEAVCMGTLSQFKRLVEKLDAQPYGLAAIGAELRETLGIGESGDTGAGSPSPHGPDVTGTEYPWGEAPAVMGILNVTPDSFHDGGEYDDVEAAVARAASMVDAGATIIDVGGESTRPGAEPVPVADEIDRVVPVIERIRDLDAAISIDTRKAAVAEAALDAGADIVNDVSGLADPEMRFVAAEHGASLIVMHSLDAPVDPDREVTYDDVVGDVLAELAETVLLAERAGLDREQIIVDPGLGFGKSKREEFELLDRTDEFRALGCPILIGHSQKSMYDWVGQDAGDRLESTVAATALAIDRGADIVRVHDVPENVAAVETALATLDSAGYENRRRSRGDAK
;
A
#
# COMPACT_ATOMS: atom_id res chain seq x y z
N MET A 1 13.52 16.95 15.57
CA MET A 1 12.33 17.56 14.97
C MET A 1 11.32 16.43 14.85
N GLU A 2 10.10 16.62 15.33
CA GLU A 2 9.05 15.60 15.19
C GLU A 2 8.45 15.66 13.77
N TYR A 3 7.88 14.56 13.29
CA TYR A 3 7.36 14.48 11.92
C TYR A 3 6.31 15.55 11.60
N HIS A 4 5.35 15.80 12.50
CA HIS A 4 4.32 16.82 12.28
C HIS A 4 4.92 18.23 12.14
N GLU A 5 6.01 18.54 12.85
CA GLU A 5 6.72 19.81 12.71
C GLU A 5 7.39 19.91 11.33
N ALA A 6 8.02 18.83 10.88
CA ALA A 6 8.66 18.74 9.57
C ALA A 6 7.65 18.86 8.42
N ALA A 7 6.52 18.14 8.53
CA ALA A 7 5.45 18.18 7.54
C ALA A 7 4.81 19.58 7.46
N ASP A 8 4.45 20.19 8.60
CA ASP A 8 3.91 21.55 8.64
C ASP A 8 4.90 22.56 8.03
N ARG A 9 6.20 22.40 8.33
CA ARG A 9 7.26 23.25 7.77
C ARG A 9 7.32 23.17 6.24
N LEU A 10 7.14 21.98 5.67
CA LEU A 10 7.07 21.79 4.22
C LEU A 10 5.79 22.42 3.64
N TYR A 11 4.61 22.13 4.21
CA TYR A 11 3.34 22.68 3.72
C TYR A 11 3.27 24.21 3.78
N ASP A 12 3.93 24.84 4.76
CA ASP A 12 4.08 26.30 4.85
C ASP A 12 4.83 26.90 3.65
N LEU A 13 5.64 26.13 2.92
CA LEU A 13 6.28 26.55 1.67
C LEU A 13 5.30 26.60 0.49
N GLY A 14 4.12 25.98 0.60
CA GLY A 14 3.07 26.00 -0.42
C GLY A 14 2.47 27.39 -0.67
N ARG A 15 2.71 28.36 0.22
CA ARG A 15 2.32 29.77 0.03
C ARG A 15 3.09 30.45 -1.12
N PHE A 16 4.22 29.88 -1.53
CA PHE A 16 4.99 30.35 -2.67
C PHE A 16 4.50 29.60 -3.92
N GLY A 17 3.91 30.34 -4.87
CA GLY A 17 3.43 29.78 -6.13
C GLY A 17 4.56 29.27 -7.02
N ILE A 18 4.22 28.77 -8.21
CA ILE A 18 5.17 28.24 -9.19
C ILE A 18 6.22 29.32 -9.51
N ARG A 19 7.50 28.97 -9.38
CA ARG A 19 8.63 29.78 -9.84
C ARG A 19 9.45 28.94 -10.82
N PRO A 20 9.50 29.33 -12.10
CA PRO A 20 10.34 28.62 -13.06
C PRO A 20 11.82 28.76 -12.72
N GLY A 21 12.57 27.67 -12.86
CA GLY A 21 14.02 27.62 -12.76
C GLY A 21 14.53 26.57 -11.78
N THR A 22 15.71 26.03 -12.06
CA THR A 22 16.34 24.93 -11.27
C THR A 22 17.25 25.43 -10.16
N ALA A 23 17.65 26.71 -10.17
CA ALA A 23 18.66 27.26 -9.27
C ALA A 23 18.30 27.12 -7.78
N SER A 24 17.03 27.25 -7.43
CA SER A 24 16.57 27.10 -6.04
C SER A 24 16.73 25.65 -5.55
N THR A 25 16.35 24.67 -6.37
CA THR A 25 16.55 23.25 -6.09
C THR A 25 18.03 22.89 -6.02
N ALA A 26 18.83 23.39 -6.97
CA ALA A 26 20.27 23.19 -7.00
C ALA A 26 20.95 23.74 -5.74
N ASP A 27 20.58 24.94 -5.28
CA ASP A 27 21.14 25.50 -4.05
C ASP A 27 20.78 24.66 -2.80
N VAL A 28 19.59 24.05 -2.75
CA VAL A 28 19.20 23.13 -1.66
C VAL A 28 20.04 21.85 -1.73
N LEU A 29 20.24 21.28 -2.91
CA LEU A 29 21.05 20.07 -3.11
C LEU A 29 22.53 20.33 -2.78
N ALA A 30 23.08 21.48 -3.17
CA ALA A 30 24.44 21.88 -2.83
C ALA A 30 24.65 22.04 -1.32
N HIS A 31 23.62 22.47 -0.58
CA HIS A 31 23.64 22.48 0.89
C HIS A 31 23.65 21.06 1.49
N LEU A 32 23.20 20.07 0.74
CA LEU A 32 23.13 18.65 1.11
C LEU A 32 24.27 17.82 0.53
N ASP A 33 25.35 18.46 0.10
CA ASP A 33 26.53 17.82 -0.54
C ASP A 33 26.19 17.11 -1.87
N ASP A 34 25.28 17.71 -2.66
CA ASP A 34 24.96 17.35 -4.04
C ASP A 34 24.56 15.86 -4.26
N PRO A 35 23.61 15.29 -3.47
CA PRO A 35 23.33 13.85 -3.46
C PRO A 35 22.84 13.31 -4.81
N HIS A 36 22.24 14.17 -5.64
CA HIS A 36 21.79 13.83 -6.98
C HIS A 36 22.91 13.43 -7.96
N GLU A 37 24.18 13.77 -7.70
CA GLU A 37 25.30 13.44 -8.60
C GLU A 37 25.63 11.93 -8.64
N SER A 38 25.18 11.16 -7.65
CA SER A 38 25.42 9.71 -7.59
C SER A 38 24.26 8.86 -8.13
N ILE A 39 23.23 9.47 -8.73
CA ILE A 39 21.98 8.80 -9.09
C ILE A 39 21.78 8.84 -10.61
N ASP A 40 21.49 7.69 -11.20
CA ASP A 40 21.06 7.62 -12.60
C ASP A 40 19.57 7.99 -12.70
N ALA A 41 19.31 9.26 -13.03
CA ALA A 41 17.96 9.80 -13.11
C ALA A 41 17.30 9.58 -14.48
N ILE A 42 15.98 9.33 -14.47
CA ILE A 42 15.14 9.19 -15.67
C ILE A 42 14.04 10.25 -15.60
N GLN A 43 13.93 11.12 -16.60
CA GLN A 43 12.94 12.19 -16.59
C GLN A 43 11.73 11.90 -17.49
N LEU A 44 10.53 12.11 -16.95
CA LEU A 44 9.27 11.89 -17.66
C LEU A 44 8.46 13.18 -17.75
N ALA A 45 8.48 13.82 -18.91
CA ALA A 45 7.68 14.99 -19.25
C ALA A 45 6.42 14.61 -20.04
N GLY A 46 5.48 15.54 -20.15
CA GLY A 46 4.25 15.38 -20.91
C GLY A 46 3.03 16.04 -20.26
N SER A 47 2.00 16.33 -21.03
CA SER A 47 0.74 16.86 -20.49
C SER A 47 -0.01 15.77 -19.72
N ASN A 48 -0.16 14.58 -20.31
CA ASN A 48 -0.89 13.45 -19.71
C ASN A 48 -0.06 12.16 -19.74
N GLY A 49 -0.34 11.21 -18.84
CA GLY A 49 0.28 9.88 -18.84
C GLY A 49 1.63 9.77 -18.13
N LYS A 50 2.19 10.88 -17.61
CA LYS A 50 3.48 10.90 -16.88
C LYS A 50 3.52 9.91 -15.71
N GLY A 51 2.66 10.11 -14.70
CA GLY A 51 2.60 9.21 -13.54
C GLY A 51 2.31 7.74 -13.88
N SER A 52 1.46 7.45 -14.87
CA SER A 52 1.21 6.07 -15.32
C SER A 52 2.46 5.44 -15.93
N THR A 53 3.14 6.18 -16.83
CA THR A 53 4.40 5.75 -17.45
C THR A 53 5.50 5.56 -16.39
N ALA A 54 5.59 6.48 -15.43
CA ALA A 54 6.55 6.42 -14.33
C ALA A 54 6.34 5.16 -13.47
N ARG A 55 5.09 4.86 -13.13
CA ARG A 55 4.73 3.67 -12.36
C ARG A 55 4.99 2.37 -13.12
N MET A 56 4.70 2.33 -14.42
CA MET A 56 4.97 1.16 -15.28
C MET A 56 6.48 0.92 -15.41
N LEU A 57 7.26 1.99 -15.65
CA LEU A 57 8.71 1.90 -15.75
C LEU A 57 9.35 1.44 -14.43
N GLU A 58 8.93 2.01 -13.30
CA GLU A 58 9.38 1.56 -11.97
C GLU A 58 9.09 0.08 -11.74
N SER A 59 7.89 -0.39 -12.10
CA SER A 59 7.51 -1.80 -11.95
C SER A 59 8.40 -2.73 -12.78
N VAL A 60 8.66 -2.33 -14.03
CA VAL A 60 9.47 -3.10 -14.98
C VAL A 60 10.93 -3.17 -14.52
N LEU A 61 11.52 -2.06 -14.11
CA LEU A 61 12.91 -2.04 -13.63
C LEU A 61 13.08 -2.88 -12.36
N ARG A 62 12.08 -2.86 -11.47
CA ARG A 62 12.06 -3.75 -10.29
C ARG A 62 11.88 -5.22 -10.64
N ALA A 63 11.04 -5.53 -11.63
CA ALA A 63 10.91 -6.90 -12.13
C ALA A 63 12.24 -7.42 -12.72
N ALA A 64 13.06 -6.51 -13.28
CA ALA A 64 14.42 -6.79 -13.74
C ALA A 64 15.48 -6.81 -12.62
N GLY A 65 15.07 -6.68 -11.35
CA GLY A 65 15.95 -6.82 -10.18
C GLY A 65 16.68 -5.54 -9.74
N HIS A 66 16.25 -4.36 -10.20
CA HIS A 66 16.82 -3.08 -9.78
C HIS A 66 16.09 -2.46 -8.58
N THR A 67 16.84 -1.73 -7.74
CA THR A 67 16.27 -0.85 -6.71
C THR A 67 15.91 0.49 -7.33
N VAL A 68 14.64 0.89 -7.23
CA VAL A 68 14.13 2.04 -8.00
C VAL A 68 13.48 3.07 -7.09
N GLY A 69 13.96 4.31 -7.19
CA GLY A 69 13.30 5.49 -6.65
C GLY A 69 12.23 6.01 -7.62
N LEU A 70 11.05 6.36 -7.11
CA LEU A 70 9.95 6.93 -7.88
C LEU A 70 9.51 8.26 -7.25
N TYR A 71 9.63 9.35 -8.02
CA TYR A 71 9.11 10.66 -7.66
C TYR A 71 7.92 11.04 -8.53
N THR A 72 6.74 11.21 -7.92
CA THR A 72 5.48 11.54 -8.63
C THR A 72 4.73 12.71 -8.02
N SER A 73 3.83 13.32 -8.81
CA SER A 73 2.98 14.40 -8.33
C SER A 73 1.64 14.53 -9.06
N PRO A 74 0.57 15.00 -8.37
CA PRO A 74 0.43 15.15 -6.92
C PRO A 74 0.27 13.79 -6.19
N HIS A 75 0.14 13.81 -4.87
CA HIS A 75 -0.31 12.65 -4.07
C HIS A 75 -1.84 12.60 -3.97
N LEU A 76 -2.39 11.46 -3.55
CA LEU A 76 -3.80 11.31 -3.21
C LEU A 76 -4.06 11.62 -1.74
N GLU A 77 -3.43 10.90 -0.81
CA GLU A 77 -3.74 10.99 0.63
C GLU A 77 -2.57 11.56 1.45
N ASP A 78 -1.35 11.06 1.21
CA ASP A 78 -0.14 11.39 1.97
C ASP A 78 0.97 11.95 1.08
N MET A 79 1.61 13.05 1.48
CA MET A 79 2.77 13.61 0.79
C MET A 79 3.89 12.60 0.55
N ARG A 80 4.06 11.63 1.46
CA ARG A 80 5.07 10.58 1.34
C ARG A 80 4.86 9.72 0.09
N GLU A 81 3.64 9.62 -0.45
CA GLU A 81 3.36 8.92 -1.71
C GLU A 81 4.13 9.49 -2.90
N ARG A 82 4.56 10.77 -2.81
CA ARG A 82 5.36 11.43 -3.85
C ARG A 82 6.75 10.83 -3.98
N ILE A 83 7.30 10.20 -2.94
CA ILE A 83 8.67 9.70 -2.91
C ILE A 83 8.61 8.25 -2.45
N ARG A 84 8.87 7.32 -3.36
CA ARG A 84 8.87 5.89 -3.08
C ARG A 84 10.20 5.25 -3.43
N VAL A 85 10.62 4.26 -2.67
CA VAL A 85 11.70 3.34 -3.03
C VAL A 85 11.13 1.94 -3.01
N ASP A 86 11.22 1.24 -4.14
CA ASP A 86 10.61 -0.07 -4.36
C ASP A 86 9.12 -0.13 -3.94
N GLY A 87 8.38 0.90 -4.34
CA GLY A 87 6.95 1.04 -4.07
C GLY A 87 6.59 1.50 -2.64
N ARG A 88 7.54 1.52 -1.70
CA ARG A 88 7.30 1.95 -0.32
C ARG A 88 7.50 3.45 -0.16
N PRO A 89 6.56 4.20 0.45
CA PRO A 89 6.73 5.63 0.71
C PRO A 89 7.94 5.92 1.61
N ILE A 90 8.56 7.09 1.43
CA ILE A 90 9.62 7.60 2.31
C ILE A 90 9.19 7.55 3.79
N PRO A 91 9.99 7.01 4.73
CA PRO A 91 9.63 6.97 6.15
C PRO A 91 9.47 8.37 6.77
N LYS A 92 8.59 8.52 7.77
CA LYS A 92 8.42 9.79 8.52
C LYS A 92 9.73 10.25 9.17
N ALA A 93 10.55 9.30 9.63
CA ALA A 93 11.87 9.58 10.16
C ALA A 93 12.77 10.27 9.13
N ALA A 94 12.82 9.77 7.89
CA ALA A 94 13.61 10.34 6.82
C ALA A 94 13.14 11.76 6.42
N VAL A 95 11.83 12.01 6.40
CA VAL A 95 11.28 13.37 6.21
C VAL A 95 11.74 14.30 7.33
N SER A 96 11.68 13.84 8.57
CA SER A 96 12.09 14.62 9.74
C SER A 96 13.59 14.94 9.73
N GLU A 97 14.42 13.98 9.31
CA GLU A 97 15.86 14.14 9.14
C GLU A 97 16.19 15.16 8.04
N PHE A 98 15.55 15.04 6.87
CA PHE A 98 15.75 15.98 5.76
C PHE A 98 15.41 17.41 6.15
N VAL A 99 14.23 17.63 6.74
CA VAL A 99 13.80 18.98 7.13
C VAL A 99 14.71 19.52 8.23
N ALA A 100 15.11 18.70 9.20
CA ALA A 100 16.06 19.13 10.23
C ALA A 100 17.44 19.52 9.65
N ALA A 101 17.90 18.83 8.61
CA ALA A 101 19.15 19.15 7.91
C ALA A 101 19.07 20.46 7.11
N CYS A 102 17.88 20.80 6.60
CA CYS A 102 17.67 21.98 5.77
C CYS A 102 17.10 23.19 6.53
N ASP A 103 16.58 23.05 7.77
CA ASP A 103 15.74 24.08 8.39
C ASP A 103 16.43 25.43 8.57
N GLU A 104 17.72 25.43 8.96
CA GLU A 104 18.52 26.66 9.08
C GLU A 104 18.66 27.34 7.70
N TYR A 105 19.05 26.58 6.68
CA TYR A 105 19.17 27.06 5.30
C TYR A 105 17.85 27.63 4.75
N LEU A 106 16.74 26.90 4.93
CA LEU A 106 15.41 27.33 4.52
C LEU A 106 14.97 28.61 5.24
N THR A 107 15.35 28.75 6.52
CA THR A 107 15.05 29.94 7.32
C THR A 107 15.85 31.15 6.86
N GLU A 108 17.14 30.98 6.57
CA GLU A 108 18.00 32.04 6.05
C GLU A 108 17.51 32.52 4.67
N ARG A 109 17.29 31.60 3.73
CA ARG A 109 16.74 31.95 2.40
C ARG A 109 15.36 32.58 2.51
N GLY A 110 14.54 32.13 3.46
CA GLY A 110 13.26 32.77 3.79
C GLY A 110 13.40 34.21 4.28
N ALA A 111 14.39 34.51 5.11
CA ALA A 111 14.68 35.86 5.58
C ALA A 111 15.10 36.80 4.42
N ASP A 112 15.77 36.24 3.41
CA ASP A 112 16.17 36.96 2.19
C ASP A 112 15.06 37.08 1.14
N GLY A 113 13.88 36.51 1.39
CA GLY A 113 12.76 36.48 0.43
C GLY A 113 12.99 35.52 -0.74
N ALA A 114 13.97 34.62 -0.62
CA ALA A 114 14.39 33.63 -1.61
C ALA A 114 14.12 32.18 -1.17
N SER A 115 13.19 31.96 -0.23
CA SER A 115 12.77 30.62 0.23
C SER A 115 12.45 29.73 -0.97
N PRO A 116 12.89 28.46 -1.01
CA PRO A 116 12.42 27.52 -2.02
C PRO A 116 10.91 27.25 -1.90
N THR A 117 10.29 26.80 -2.98
CA THR A 117 8.88 26.37 -3.00
C THR A 117 8.73 24.98 -2.39
N PHE A 118 7.48 24.58 -2.11
CA PHE A 118 7.17 23.21 -1.71
C PHE A 118 7.71 22.19 -2.71
N PHE A 119 7.44 22.40 -4.01
CA PHE A 119 7.84 21.46 -5.06
C PHE A 119 9.37 21.39 -5.25
N GLU A 120 10.07 22.52 -5.20
CA GLU A 120 11.55 22.55 -5.23
C GLU A 120 12.14 21.76 -4.05
N THR A 121 11.59 21.98 -2.84
CA THR A 121 12.09 21.34 -1.62
C THR A 121 11.79 19.84 -1.58
N THR A 122 10.59 19.41 -2.01
CA THR A 122 10.26 17.97 -2.08
C THR A 122 11.03 17.24 -3.17
N THR A 123 11.37 17.93 -4.26
CA THR A 123 12.24 17.36 -5.31
C THR A 123 13.64 17.10 -4.77
N ALA A 124 14.22 18.07 -4.05
CA ALA A 124 15.50 17.88 -3.38
C ALA A 124 15.46 16.77 -2.31
N MET A 125 14.34 16.66 -1.57
CA MET A 125 14.12 15.58 -0.60
C MET A 125 14.08 14.20 -1.27
N ALA A 126 13.46 14.08 -2.44
CA ALA A 126 13.42 12.84 -3.21
C ALA A 126 14.83 12.38 -3.58
N LEU A 127 15.61 13.27 -4.20
CA LEU A 127 16.98 12.98 -4.63
C LEU A 127 17.91 12.68 -3.43
N TRP A 128 17.76 13.43 -2.33
CA TRP A 128 18.49 13.15 -1.09
C TRP A 128 18.16 11.76 -0.51
N HIS A 129 16.89 11.35 -0.54
CA HIS A 129 16.49 10.06 -0.03
C HIS A 129 16.96 8.93 -0.97
N PHE A 130 16.79 9.08 -2.28
CA PHE A 130 17.23 8.11 -3.28
C PHE A 130 18.73 7.83 -3.21
N ALA A 131 19.56 8.86 -3.00
CA ALA A 131 21.01 8.66 -2.82
C ALA A 131 21.36 7.89 -1.54
N ARG A 132 20.54 8.01 -0.49
CA ARG A 132 20.78 7.32 0.80
C ARG A 132 20.31 5.87 0.80
N GLU A 133 19.33 5.56 -0.02
CA GLU A 133 18.85 4.20 -0.25
C GLU A 133 19.63 3.50 -1.37
N ASP A 134 20.70 4.12 -1.88
CA ASP A 134 21.56 3.59 -2.95
C ASP A 134 20.76 3.07 -4.16
N VAL A 135 19.73 3.82 -4.59
CA VAL A 135 18.88 3.38 -5.72
C VAL A 135 19.68 3.29 -7.02
N ASP A 136 19.43 2.24 -7.81
CA ASP A 136 20.03 2.08 -9.14
C ASP A 136 19.52 3.15 -10.11
N TYR A 137 18.21 3.41 -10.07
CA TYR A 137 17.55 4.39 -10.95
C TYR A 137 16.54 5.24 -10.20
N ALA A 138 16.50 6.54 -10.49
CA ALA A 138 15.45 7.44 -10.00
C ALA A 138 14.52 7.87 -11.14
N VAL A 139 13.29 7.37 -11.15
CA VAL A 139 12.23 7.77 -12.08
C VAL A 139 11.57 9.05 -11.58
N MET A 140 11.78 10.15 -12.31
CA MET A 140 11.35 11.49 -11.95
C MET A 140 10.23 11.97 -12.86
N GLU A 141 9.00 12.03 -12.36
CA GLU A 141 7.90 12.73 -13.02
C GLU A 141 8.13 14.24 -12.97
N VAL A 142 8.18 14.86 -14.15
CA VAL A 142 8.28 16.32 -14.27
C VAL A 142 6.96 16.95 -13.83
N GLY A 143 7.05 18.02 -13.02
CA GLY A 143 5.87 18.74 -12.56
C GLY A 143 5.16 19.48 -13.69
N ILE A 144 5.82 20.50 -14.26
CA ILE A 144 5.28 21.34 -15.33
C ILE A 144 6.36 21.61 -16.38
N GLY A 145 6.05 21.32 -17.65
CA GLY A 145 6.96 21.57 -18.78
C GLY A 145 8.10 20.57 -18.84
N GLY A 146 9.33 21.07 -18.94
CA GLY A 146 10.55 20.29 -18.82
C GLY A 146 11.73 21.17 -18.44
N LYS A 147 12.00 22.21 -19.23
CA LYS A 147 13.22 23.02 -19.14
C LYS A 147 13.48 23.68 -17.78
N GLU A 148 12.44 24.25 -17.17
CA GLU A 148 12.54 25.05 -15.96
C GLU A 148 11.90 24.38 -14.73
N ASP A 149 11.55 23.11 -14.84
CA ASP A 149 11.00 22.32 -13.75
C ASP A 149 12.07 21.97 -12.71
N ALA A 150 11.68 21.86 -11.44
CA ALA A 150 12.60 21.55 -10.35
C ALA A 150 13.33 20.20 -10.55
N THR A 151 12.70 19.24 -11.22
CA THR A 151 13.29 17.92 -11.49
C THR A 151 14.44 17.99 -12.49
N SER A 152 14.49 19.01 -13.34
CA SER A 152 15.55 19.22 -14.36
C SER A 152 16.85 19.79 -13.78
N VAL A 153 17.02 19.67 -12.46
CA VAL A 153 18.32 19.86 -11.79
C VAL A 153 19.26 18.68 -12.02
N VAL A 154 18.74 17.52 -12.43
CA VAL A 154 19.52 16.32 -12.75
C VAL A 154 19.93 16.28 -14.23
N GLU A 155 20.99 15.55 -14.55
CA GLU A 155 21.31 15.15 -15.93
C GLU A 155 20.76 13.73 -16.18
N PRO A 156 19.67 13.56 -16.93
CA PRO A 156 19.04 12.25 -17.07
C PRO A 156 19.82 11.29 -17.97
N VAL A 157 19.87 10.01 -17.59
CA VAL A 157 20.45 8.93 -18.42
C VAL A 157 19.49 8.45 -19.52
N ALA A 158 18.19 8.67 -19.32
CA ALA A 158 17.12 8.45 -20.28
C ALA A 158 15.95 9.39 -19.98
N SER A 159 15.14 9.71 -20.97
CA SER A 159 13.94 10.52 -20.74
C SER A 159 12.87 10.35 -21.81
N ALA A 160 11.66 10.77 -21.48
CA ALA A 160 10.53 10.72 -22.40
C ALA A 160 9.61 11.93 -22.34
N VAL A 161 8.90 12.14 -23.44
CA VAL A 161 7.73 13.00 -23.54
C VAL A 161 6.53 12.13 -23.90
N THR A 162 5.63 11.88 -22.94
CA THR A 162 4.50 10.95 -23.13
C THR A 162 3.49 11.48 -24.16
N SER A 163 2.87 12.62 -23.89
CA SER A 163 1.91 13.28 -24.78
C SER A 163 2.00 14.79 -24.65
N VAL A 164 1.56 15.54 -25.67
CA VAL A 164 1.53 17.01 -25.64
C VAL A 164 0.13 17.52 -25.96
N ALA A 165 -0.43 18.28 -25.03
CA ALA A 165 -1.72 18.95 -25.16
C ALA A 165 -1.63 20.37 -24.58
N LEU A 166 -2.59 21.22 -24.94
CA LEU A 166 -2.70 22.56 -24.37
C LEU A 166 -3.01 22.48 -22.87
N GLU A 167 -1.99 22.74 -22.05
CA GLU A 167 -2.10 22.80 -20.61
C GLU A 167 -1.07 23.79 -20.06
N HIS A 168 -1.37 24.46 -18.94
CA HIS A 168 -0.51 25.46 -18.33
C HIS A 168 -0.08 26.56 -19.32
N THR A 169 -1.00 27.01 -20.19
CA THR A 169 -0.70 27.95 -21.27
C THR A 169 -0.16 29.30 -20.79
N THR A 170 -0.49 29.69 -19.55
CA THR A 170 0.07 30.87 -18.89
C THR A 170 1.57 30.75 -18.56
N VAL A 171 2.13 29.54 -18.58
CA VAL A 171 3.53 29.23 -18.23
C VAL A 171 4.31 28.70 -19.43
N LEU A 172 3.75 27.73 -20.17
CA LEU A 172 4.47 26.98 -21.20
C LEU A 172 4.29 27.50 -22.64
N GLY A 173 3.28 28.36 -22.86
CA GLY A 173 2.95 28.92 -24.18
C GLY A 173 1.53 28.59 -24.63
N ASP A 174 1.09 29.27 -25.69
CA ASP A 174 -0.30 29.22 -26.16
C ASP A 174 -0.48 28.22 -27.33
N SER A 175 0.53 27.41 -27.63
CA SER A 175 0.51 26.46 -28.74
C SER A 175 1.21 25.13 -28.42
N VAL A 176 0.73 24.04 -29.04
CA VAL A 176 1.31 22.69 -28.89
C VAL A 176 2.81 22.65 -29.24
N PRO A 177 3.29 23.27 -30.33
CA PRO A 177 4.73 23.28 -30.64
C PRO A 177 5.60 24.04 -29.61
N GLU A 178 5.08 25.06 -28.93
CA GLU A 178 5.83 25.76 -27.87
C GLU A 178 6.00 24.86 -26.64
N ILE A 179 4.90 24.24 -26.20
CA ILE A 179 4.88 23.30 -25.08
C ILE A 179 5.79 22.09 -25.37
N ALA A 180 5.71 21.54 -26.58
CA ALA A 180 6.52 20.40 -27.02
C ALA A 180 8.04 20.70 -26.97
N ARG A 181 8.47 21.89 -27.40
CA ARG A 181 9.88 22.31 -27.31
C ARG A 181 10.34 22.42 -25.87
N ASP A 182 9.52 22.99 -24.99
CA ASP A 182 9.87 23.12 -23.57
C ASP A 182 10.08 21.74 -22.93
N MET A 183 9.14 20.81 -23.15
CA MET A 183 9.22 19.44 -22.64
C MET A 183 10.44 18.70 -23.18
N ALA A 184 10.79 18.87 -24.46
CA ALA A 184 11.93 18.17 -25.08
C ALA A 184 13.30 18.53 -24.48
N HIS A 185 13.41 19.57 -23.64
CA HIS A 185 14.67 19.91 -22.95
C HIS A 185 15.09 18.90 -21.89
N VAL A 186 14.22 17.95 -21.53
CA VAL A 186 14.59 16.82 -20.65
C VAL A 186 15.45 15.77 -21.36
N ALA A 187 15.71 15.91 -22.67
CA ALA A 187 16.55 14.97 -23.42
C ALA A 187 17.96 14.87 -22.80
N PRO A 188 18.58 13.68 -22.76
CA PRO A 188 19.95 13.51 -22.27
C PRO A 188 20.94 14.36 -23.07
N ALA A 189 21.90 14.98 -22.39
CA ALA A 189 22.92 15.79 -23.03
C ALA A 189 23.96 14.92 -23.76
N VAL A 190 24.53 15.46 -24.85
CA VAL A 190 25.69 14.82 -25.51
C VAL A 190 26.89 14.90 -24.57
N ASN A 191 27.40 13.75 -24.13
CA ASN A 191 28.64 13.63 -23.38
C ASN A 191 29.76 14.39 -24.12
N GLY A 192 30.10 15.60 -23.65
CA GLY A 192 31.09 16.47 -24.27
C GLY A 192 30.69 17.93 -24.49
N SER A 193 29.44 18.33 -24.30
CA SER A 193 29.07 19.75 -24.28
C SER A 193 29.07 20.32 -22.86
N ALA A 194 30.23 20.30 -22.21
CA ALA A 194 30.47 21.25 -21.12
C ALA A 194 30.28 22.66 -21.71
N SER A 195 29.24 23.36 -21.26
CA SER A 195 29.04 24.76 -21.54
C SER A 195 30.30 25.51 -21.11
N ALA A 196 30.93 26.19 -22.07
CA ALA A 196 32.11 27.00 -21.84
C ALA A 196 31.70 28.29 -21.10
N ASP A 197 31.43 28.21 -19.80
CA ASP A 197 31.42 29.35 -18.87
C ASP A 197 31.50 28.85 -17.40
N GLY A 198 32.68 28.41 -17.01
CA GLY A 198 33.06 28.10 -15.62
C GLY A 198 34.58 28.24 -15.43
N PRO A 199 35.07 28.79 -14.30
CA PRO A 199 36.45 29.25 -14.19
C PRO A 199 37.45 28.10 -14.07
N SER A 200 38.61 28.34 -14.67
CA SER A 200 39.76 27.45 -14.84
C SER A 200 40.23 26.67 -13.61
N GLN A 201 40.44 25.38 -13.85
CA GLN A 201 41.35 24.41 -13.24
C GLN A 201 42.43 24.91 -12.25
N ILE A 202 42.60 24.17 -11.15
CA ILE A 202 43.92 23.89 -10.55
C ILE A 202 44.01 22.37 -10.32
N GLY A 203 45.00 21.74 -10.96
CA GLY A 203 45.18 20.30 -11.00
C GLY A 203 45.92 19.68 -9.82
N GLY A 204 45.72 18.36 -9.69
CA GLY A 204 46.56 17.43 -8.94
C GLY A 204 46.39 16.02 -9.52
N SER A 205 47.50 15.38 -9.89
CA SER A 205 47.53 14.01 -10.43
C SER A 205 47.09 12.96 -9.40
N PRO A 206 46.52 11.81 -9.84
CA PRO A 206 46.11 10.72 -8.96
C PRO A 206 47.28 9.78 -8.63
N ALA A 207 47.22 9.16 -7.45
CA ALA A 207 48.01 8.00 -7.07
C ALA A 207 47.10 6.78 -7.02
N ASP A 208 47.59 5.69 -7.61
CA ASP A 208 46.97 4.37 -7.71
C ASP A 208 46.59 3.79 -6.35
N ASP A 209 45.42 3.14 -6.27
CA ASP A 209 45.30 1.87 -5.56
C ASP A 209 44.16 1.04 -6.16
N ALA A 210 44.49 -0.21 -6.49
CA ALA A 210 43.62 -1.18 -7.13
C ALA A 210 43.16 -2.21 -6.10
N SER A 211 41.86 -2.50 -6.06
CA SER A 211 41.34 -3.77 -5.56
C SER A 211 40.12 -4.20 -6.36
N ALA A 212 40.15 -5.46 -6.78
CA ALA A 212 39.35 -6.06 -7.83
C ALA A 212 37.87 -6.30 -7.43
N GLY A 213 36.97 -5.94 -8.34
CA GLY A 213 35.57 -6.37 -8.40
C GLY A 213 35.29 -7.03 -9.75
N ASN A 214 34.54 -8.12 -9.71
CA ASN A 214 34.27 -9.05 -10.81
C ASN A 214 33.29 -8.42 -11.81
N ALA A 215 33.79 -7.95 -12.96
CA ALA A 215 32.96 -7.42 -14.04
C ALA A 215 32.43 -8.55 -14.94
N THR A 216 31.13 -8.80 -14.89
CA THR A 216 30.39 -9.47 -15.97
C THR A 216 30.23 -8.48 -17.12
N ALA A 217 30.68 -8.88 -18.29
CA ALA A 217 30.69 -8.05 -19.50
C ALA A 217 29.29 -7.96 -20.12
N GLY A 218 28.53 -6.93 -19.75
CA GLY A 218 27.42 -6.39 -20.54
C GLY A 218 27.94 -5.25 -21.42
N GLY A 219 27.74 -5.33 -22.73
CA GLY A 219 28.11 -4.26 -23.66
C GLY A 219 27.19 -3.06 -23.50
N GLY A 220 27.55 -2.12 -22.63
CA GLY A 220 26.91 -0.81 -22.54
C GLY A 220 27.20 0.07 -23.77
N PRO A 221 26.43 1.16 -23.96
CA PRO A 221 26.58 2.05 -25.10
C PRO A 221 28.00 2.63 -25.19
N THR A 222 28.54 2.70 -26.40
CA THR A 222 29.85 3.32 -26.66
C THR A 222 29.80 4.82 -26.34
N ALA A 223 30.90 5.36 -25.82
CA ALA A 223 31.06 6.72 -25.28
C ALA A 223 30.82 7.91 -26.25
N ASP A 224 30.17 7.71 -27.39
CA ASP A 224 29.97 8.71 -28.46
C ASP A 224 28.50 8.85 -28.93
N ASP A 225 27.52 8.19 -28.29
CA ASP A 225 26.10 8.23 -28.72
C ASP A 225 25.18 8.64 -27.55
N THR A 226 24.33 9.65 -27.77
CA THR A 226 23.31 10.09 -26.80
C THR A 226 22.16 9.10 -26.75
N THR A 227 21.66 8.78 -25.54
CA THR A 227 20.41 8.03 -25.39
C THR A 227 19.27 8.83 -26.03
N PRO A 228 18.58 8.30 -27.07
CA PRO A 228 17.52 9.04 -27.75
C PRO A 228 16.30 9.26 -26.84
N LEU A 229 15.64 10.41 -26.97
CA LEU A 229 14.41 10.70 -26.23
C LEU A 229 13.26 9.78 -26.71
N VAL A 230 12.54 9.14 -25.80
CA VAL A 230 11.35 8.35 -26.15
C VAL A 230 10.11 9.25 -26.20
N THR A 231 9.23 9.11 -27.19
CA THR A 231 8.00 9.90 -27.23
C THR A 231 6.84 9.21 -27.92
N ALA A 232 5.63 9.37 -27.38
CA ALA A 232 4.38 9.04 -28.07
C ALA A 232 3.68 10.28 -28.63
N ALA A 233 4.34 11.45 -28.63
CA ALA A 233 3.83 12.62 -29.32
C ALA A 233 3.90 12.44 -30.84
N ASP A 234 2.92 13.00 -31.55
CA ASP A 234 2.77 12.89 -32.99
C ASP A 234 2.69 14.28 -33.67
N GLY A 235 2.52 14.27 -34.99
CA GLY A 235 2.22 15.48 -35.78
C GLY A 235 3.17 16.66 -35.54
N GLU A 236 2.60 17.85 -35.31
CA GLU A 236 3.37 19.08 -35.07
C GLU A 236 4.15 19.05 -33.74
N ALA A 237 3.67 18.31 -32.73
CA ALA A 237 4.38 18.15 -31.47
C ALA A 237 5.67 17.35 -31.65
N LEU A 238 5.61 16.21 -32.36
CA LEU A 238 6.79 15.42 -32.71
C LEU A 238 7.80 16.23 -33.53
N GLY A 239 7.31 17.02 -34.50
CA GLY A 239 8.14 17.94 -35.27
C GLY A 239 8.90 18.93 -34.38
N ALA A 240 8.20 19.52 -33.41
CA ALA A 240 8.77 20.47 -32.46
C ALA A 240 9.76 19.82 -31.46
N ILE A 241 9.49 18.59 -31.01
CA ILE A 241 10.43 17.81 -30.19
C ILE A 241 11.74 17.57 -30.96
N ARG A 242 11.65 17.15 -32.23
CA ARG A 242 12.81 16.89 -33.11
C ARG A 242 13.68 18.12 -33.37
N GLU A 243 13.14 19.34 -33.20
CA GLU A 243 13.94 20.57 -33.27
C GLU A 243 14.91 20.72 -32.08
N VAL A 244 14.57 20.16 -30.93
CA VAL A 244 15.35 20.24 -29.68
C VAL A 244 16.16 18.96 -29.45
N ALA A 245 15.54 17.80 -29.66
CA ALA A 245 16.13 16.47 -29.52
C ALA A 245 16.02 15.73 -30.86
N PRO A 246 17.05 15.77 -31.73
CA PRO A 246 16.97 15.20 -33.08
C PRO A 246 16.81 13.68 -33.10
N ASP A 247 17.44 13.00 -32.14
CA ASP A 247 17.40 11.55 -31.99
C ASP A 247 16.26 11.16 -31.05
N VAL A 248 15.19 10.59 -31.62
CA VAL A 248 13.99 10.17 -30.90
C VAL A 248 13.63 8.71 -31.21
N VAL A 249 13.10 8.00 -30.21
CA VAL A 249 12.37 6.75 -30.39
C VAL A 249 10.88 7.06 -30.31
N THR A 250 10.16 6.78 -31.38
CA THR A 250 8.72 7.04 -31.48
C THR A 250 7.91 5.82 -31.06
N VAL A 251 6.87 6.05 -30.27
CA VAL A 251 5.92 5.04 -29.80
C VAL A 251 4.54 5.40 -30.33
N GLY A 252 3.77 4.45 -30.82
CA GLY A 252 2.39 4.76 -31.22
C GLY A 252 1.61 3.54 -31.68
N ASP A 253 0.30 3.74 -31.86
CA ASP A 253 -0.51 2.81 -32.61
C ASP A 253 0.01 2.70 -34.05
N GLY A 254 -0.05 1.50 -34.61
CA GLY A 254 0.27 1.29 -36.02
C GLY A 254 -0.88 0.60 -36.69
N VAL A 255 -1.72 1.41 -37.32
CA VAL A 255 -2.78 0.89 -38.18
C VAL A 255 -2.75 1.51 -39.58
N ASP A 256 -1.64 2.14 -40.01
CA ASP A 256 -1.48 2.51 -41.42
C ASP A 256 -0.37 1.73 -42.15
N PRO A 257 -0.67 0.52 -42.67
CA PRO A 257 0.24 -0.20 -43.56
C PRO A 257 0.51 0.55 -44.88
N SER A 258 -0.23 1.61 -45.19
CA SER A 258 0.00 2.51 -46.34
C SER A 258 0.87 3.73 -46.03
N ALA A 259 1.19 3.99 -44.75
CA ALA A 259 2.18 5.00 -44.36
C ALA A 259 3.58 4.63 -44.87
N GLU A 260 4.34 5.63 -45.31
CA GLU A 260 5.73 5.44 -45.74
C GLU A 260 6.57 4.90 -44.57
N ALA A 261 7.61 4.11 -44.87
CA ALA A 261 8.41 3.43 -43.84
C ALA A 261 9.09 4.39 -42.82
N GLY A 262 9.18 5.70 -43.12
CA GLY A 262 9.70 6.72 -42.21
C GLY A 262 8.66 7.43 -41.33
N ASP A 263 7.37 7.14 -41.52
CA ASP A 263 6.25 7.69 -40.73
C ASP A 263 5.68 6.66 -39.73
N ARG A 264 6.27 5.46 -39.65
CA ARG A 264 5.87 4.43 -38.69
C ARG A 264 6.59 4.62 -37.37
N PRO A 265 5.93 4.37 -36.23
CA PRO A 265 6.61 4.41 -34.94
C PRO A 265 7.69 3.32 -34.86
N ASP A 266 8.74 3.60 -34.11
CA ASP A 266 9.85 2.67 -33.84
C ASP A 266 9.43 1.53 -32.90
N VAL A 267 8.49 1.83 -31.99
CA VAL A 267 7.84 0.87 -31.09
C VAL A 267 6.35 0.90 -31.37
N HIS A 268 5.83 -0.23 -31.83
CA HIS A 268 4.43 -0.37 -32.20
C HIS A 268 3.63 -0.92 -31.03
N VAL A 269 2.51 -0.27 -30.75
CA VAL A 269 1.63 -0.66 -29.65
C VAL A 269 0.23 -0.96 -30.20
N THR A 270 -0.37 -2.06 -29.73
CA THR A 270 -1.77 -2.39 -30.00
C THR A 270 -2.52 -2.54 -28.69
N TYR A 271 -3.59 -1.76 -28.53
CA TYR A 271 -4.56 -1.97 -27.46
C TYR A 271 -5.56 -3.04 -27.91
N GLU A 272 -5.50 -4.22 -27.28
CA GLU A 272 -6.32 -5.38 -27.64
C GLU A 272 -7.73 -5.33 -27.03
N GLY A 273 -8.00 -4.31 -26.20
CA GLY A 273 -9.27 -4.14 -25.51
C GLY A 273 -9.29 -4.67 -24.09
N ARG A 274 -10.44 -4.54 -23.43
CA ARG A 274 -10.67 -5.05 -22.07
C ARG A 274 -10.76 -6.58 -22.11
N VAL A 275 -10.08 -7.23 -21.17
CA VAL A 275 -10.18 -8.69 -20.96
C VAL A 275 -11.03 -9.02 -19.73
N SER A 276 -11.15 -8.09 -18.78
CA SER A 276 -12.05 -8.15 -17.64
C SER A 276 -12.60 -6.74 -17.32
N HIS A 277 -13.30 -6.59 -16.19
CA HIS A 277 -13.65 -5.26 -15.69
C HIS A 277 -12.43 -4.51 -15.14
N ALA A 278 -11.35 -5.21 -14.74
CA ALA A 278 -10.18 -4.62 -14.08
C ALA A 278 -8.89 -4.64 -14.93
N GLU A 279 -8.83 -5.43 -16.02
CA GLU A 279 -7.64 -5.52 -16.89
C GLU A 279 -7.96 -5.30 -18.37
N ALA A 280 -6.98 -4.76 -19.09
CA ALA A 280 -6.94 -4.70 -20.54
C ALA A 280 -5.69 -5.37 -21.09
N ALA A 281 -5.79 -5.93 -22.30
CA ALA A 281 -4.67 -6.56 -22.99
C ALA A 281 -3.94 -5.58 -23.92
N VAL A 282 -2.63 -5.75 -24.01
CA VAL A 282 -1.72 -4.94 -24.83
C VAL A 282 -0.67 -5.80 -25.51
N THR A 283 -0.35 -5.43 -26.75
CA THR A 283 0.76 -6.00 -27.51
C THR A 283 1.75 -4.89 -27.86
N ILE A 284 3.04 -5.08 -27.54
CA ILE A 284 4.12 -4.11 -27.84
C ILE A 284 5.18 -4.79 -28.71
N ASP A 285 5.29 -4.38 -29.97
CA ASP A 285 6.31 -4.86 -30.90
C ASP A 285 7.56 -3.97 -30.87
N LEU A 286 8.68 -4.61 -30.51
CA LEU A 286 10.00 -3.99 -30.36
C LEU A 286 10.96 -4.35 -31.52
N SER A 287 10.48 -5.00 -32.57
CA SER A 287 11.32 -5.51 -33.68
C SER A 287 12.02 -4.41 -34.46
N ALA A 288 11.44 -3.21 -34.48
CA ALA A 288 11.98 -2.02 -35.12
C ALA A 288 12.72 -1.07 -34.14
N HIS A 289 12.84 -1.42 -32.86
CA HIS A 289 13.48 -0.56 -31.87
C HIS A 289 14.94 -0.24 -32.28
N PRO A 290 15.36 1.05 -32.35
CA PRO A 290 16.58 1.45 -33.05
C PRO A 290 17.86 0.98 -32.36
N THR A 291 17.86 0.91 -31.02
CA THR A 291 19.04 0.53 -30.23
C THR A 291 19.03 -0.93 -29.77
N ARG A 292 17.88 -1.48 -29.37
CA ARG A 292 17.75 -2.86 -28.85
C ARG A 292 16.52 -3.60 -29.41
N PRO A 293 16.51 -3.94 -30.71
CA PRO A 293 15.39 -4.66 -31.31
C PRO A 293 15.19 -6.03 -30.66
N HIS A 294 13.94 -6.46 -30.53
CA HIS A 294 13.58 -7.78 -30.04
C HIS A 294 12.65 -8.48 -31.04
N ALA A 295 12.89 -9.77 -31.32
CA ALA A 295 12.10 -10.50 -32.32
C ALA A 295 10.68 -10.82 -31.83
N ASP A 296 10.54 -11.08 -30.54
CA ASP A 296 9.25 -11.37 -29.91
C ASP A 296 8.60 -10.08 -29.40
N ALA A 297 7.30 -9.95 -29.66
CA ALA A 297 6.47 -8.90 -29.09
C ALA A 297 6.18 -9.18 -27.61
N VAL A 298 5.94 -8.12 -26.83
CA VAL A 298 5.49 -8.22 -25.45
C VAL A 298 3.96 -8.25 -25.45
N GLU A 299 3.40 -9.43 -25.21
CA GLU A 299 1.97 -9.61 -24.95
C GLU A 299 1.75 -9.63 -23.44
N SER A 300 0.93 -8.70 -22.93
CA SER A 300 0.68 -8.52 -21.49
C SER A 300 -0.74 -8.03 -21.20
N HIS A 301 -1.15 -8.16 -19.94
CA HIS A 301 -2.28 -7.44 -19.39
C HIS A 301 -1.80 -6.23 -18.58
N MET A 302 -2.70 -5.27 -18.37
CA MET A 302 -2.47 -4.08 -17.54
C MET A 302 -3.73 -3.74 -16.76
N ALA A 303 -3.55 -3.32 -15.50
CA ALA A 303 -4.62 -2.76 -14.68
C ALA A 303 -5.06 -1.35 -15.14
N ALA A 304 -4.21 -0.64 -15.89
CA ALA A 304 -4.51 0.66 -16.45
C ALA A 304 -5.29 0.49 -17.78
N ILE A 305 -6.60 0.75 -17.75
CA ILE A 305 -7.51 0.54 -18.88
C ILE A 305 -7.51 1.78 -19.81
N GLY A 306 -7.57 1.52 -21.12
CA GLY A 306 -7.71 2.54 -22.17
C GLY A 306 -6.54 2.55 -23.16
N ALA A 307 -6.83 2.89 -24.42
CA ALA A 307 -5.83 2.87 -25.50
C ALA A 307 -4.60 3.76 -25.22
N HIS A 308 -4.83 4.93 -24.61
CA HIS A 308 -3.76 5.84 -24.19
C HIS A 308 -2.83 5.25 -23.11
N GLN A 309 -3.30 4.28 -22.31
CA GLN A 309 -2.45 3.57 -21.35
C GLN A 309 -1.55 2.55 -22.05
N ALA A 310 -1.98 1.99 -23.18
CA ALA A 310 -1.12 1.15 -24.01
C ALA A 310 0.06 1.95 -24.56
N GLU A 311 -0.16 3.19 -25.04
CA GLU A 311 0.94 4.07 -25.48
C GLU A 311 1.90 4.39 -24.34
N ASN A 312 1.38 4.72 -23.14
CA ASN A 312 2.21 4.91 -21.94
C ASN A 312 3.05 3.66 -21.60
N ALA A 313 2.47 2.46 -21.75
CA ALA A 313 3.19 1.20 -21.58
C ALA A 313 4.29 1.02 -22.62
N GLY A 314 4.02 1.35 -23.89
CA GLY A 314 5.04 1.35 -24.94
C GLY A 314 6.21 2.28 -24.64
N VAL A 315 5.95 3.49 -24.11
CA VAL A 315 6.99 4.43 -23.66
C VAL A 315 7.80 3.83 -22.50
N ALA A 316 7.14 3.27 -21.49
CA ALA A 316 7.82 2.65 -20.35
C ALA A 316 8.70 1.46 -20.78
N VAL A 317 8.20 0.59 -21.67
CA VAL A 317 8.97 -0.56 -22.20
C VAL A 317 10.16 -0.09 -23.03
N ALA A 318 9.98 0.92 -23.89
CA ALA A 318 11.07 1.47 -24.69
C ALA A 318 12.18 2.06 -23.80
N LEU A 319 11.82 2.82 -22.76
CA LEU A 319 12.76 3.35 -21.77
C LEU A 319 13.50 2.23 -21.03
N ALA A 320 12.79 1.22 -20.52
CA ALA A 320 13.40 0.09 -19.83
C ALA A 320 14.44 -0.62 -20.72
N ARG A 321 14.11 -0.82 -22.00
CA ARG A 321 15.02 -1.43 -22.99
C ARG A 321 16.21 -0.56 -23.34
N GLN A 322 16.11 0.77 -23.26
CA GLN A 322 17.28 1.64 -23.43
C GLN A 322 18.28 1.47 -22.27
N LEU A 323 17.77 1.33 -21.05
CA LEU A 323 18.54 1.28 -19.82
C LEU A 323 19.17 -0.10 -19.58
N VAL A 324 18.34 -1.15 -19.53
CA VAL A 324 18.72 -2.47 -18.99
C VAL A 324 18.40 -3.60 -19.98
N ASP A 325 19.10 -4.74 -19.85
CA ASP A 325 18.81 -5.93 -20.67
C ASP A 325 17.64 -6.71 -20.07
N VAL A 326 16.43 -6.16 -20.24
CA VAL A 326 15.19 -6.74 -19.71
C VAL A 326 14.59 -7.76 -20.68
N SER A 327 14.18 -8.90 -20.14
CA SER A 327 13.50 -10.00 -20.84
C SER A 327 12.02 -9.70 -21.08
N VAL A 328 11.42 -10.40 -22.04
CA VAL A 328 9.97 -10.26 -22.34
C VAL A 328 9.10 -10.63 -21.14
N ASP A 329 9.50 -11.63 -20.35
CA ASP A 329 8.75 -12.05 -19.17
C ASP A 329 8.81 -10.99 -18.05
N GLU A 330 9.96 -10.37 -17.82
CA GLU A 330 10.08 -9.25 -16.86
C GLU A 330 9.27 -8.02 -17.31
N LEU A 331 9.25 -7.71 -18.62
CA LEU A 331 8.39 -6.67 -19.17
C LEU A 331 6.91 -6.97 -18.91
N ARG A 332 6.46 -8.21 -19.19
CA ARG A 332 5.08 -8.64 -18.96
C ARG A 332 4.69 -8.53 -17.48
N THR A 333 5.51 -9.09 -16.59
CA THR A 333 5.27 -9.04 -15.14
C THR A 333 5.26 -7.61 -14.63
N GLY A 334 6.22 -6.79 -15.06
CA GLY A 334 6.30 -5.37 -14.70
C GLY A 334 5.04 -4.59 -15.10
N LEU A 335 4.59 -4.72 -16.34
CA LEU A 335 3.37 -4.06 -16.84
C LEU A 335 2.12 -4.51 -16.09
N ARG A 336 1.94 -5.82 -15.88
CA ARG A 336 0.74 -6.34 -15.19
C ARG A 336 0.71 -5.99 -13.69
N ARG A 337 1.88 -5.89 -13.05
CA ARG A 337 2.03 -5.46 -11.65
C ARG A 337 1.82 -3.94 -11.45
N ALA A 338 1.95 -3.14 -12.51
CA ALA A 338 1.86 -1.69 -12.44
C ALA A 338 0.42 -1.22 -12.16
N HIS A 339 0.08 -1.10 -10.88
CA HIS A 339 -1.15 -0.46 -10.42
C HIS A 339 -0.92 1.03 -10.11
N TRP A 340 -1.82 1.89 -10.59
CA TRP A 340 -1.79 3.33 -10.32
C TRP A 340 -3.20 3.87 -10.00
N PRO A 341 -3.49 4.20 -8.72
CA PRO A 341 -4.80 4.68 -8.30
C PRO A 341 -5.29 5.92 -9.05
N GLY A 342 -6.60 6.00 -9.28
CA GLY A 342 -7.25 7.14 -9.94
C GLY A 342 -6.93 7.32 -11.43
N ARG A 343 -6.59 6.24 -12.15
CA ARG A 343 -6.46 6.20 -13.62
C ARG A 343 -7.38 5.14 -14.18
N PHE A 344 -8.59 5.54 -14.53
CA PHE A 344 -9.69 4.64 -14.87
C PHE A 344 -9.74 3.43 -13.91
N GLU A 345 -9.68 3.72 -12.60
CA GLU A 345 -9.61 2.69 -11.57
C GLU A 345 -11.03 2.14 -11.36
N VAL A 346 -11.28 0.93 -11.86
CA VAL A 346 -12.56 0.22 -11.65
C VAL A 346 -12.55 -0.41 -10.26
N MET A 347 -13.52 -0.03 -9.44
CA MET A 347 -13.65 -0.43 -8.04
C MET A 347 -14.72 -1.50 -7.81
N ASP A 348 -15.74 -1.56 -8.66
CA ASP A 348 -16.86 -2.49 -8.60
C ASP A 348 -17.44 -2.68 -10.01
N ASP A 349 -18.10 -3.80 -10.26
CA ASP A 349 -18.71 -4.15 -11.55
C ASP A 349 -20.25 -4.18 -11.52
N ALA A 350 -20.91 -4.12 -10.36
CA ALA A 350 -22.37 -4.09 -10.26
C ALA A 350 -22.90 -3.32 -9.02
N PRO A 351 -23.12 -1.98 -9.10
CA PRO A 351 -22.97 -1.13 -10.28
C PRO A 351 -21.50 -0.96 -10.70
N LEU A 352 -21.26 -0.59 -11.96
CA LEU A 352 -19.92 -0.25 -12.42
C LEU A 352 -19.43 1.01 -11.68
N VAL A 353 -18.39 0.89 -10.85
CA VAL A 353 -17.81 2.03 -10.14
C VAL A 353 -16.44 2.37 -10.71
N VAL A 354 -16.25 3.62 -11.17
CA VAL A 354 -14.98 4.08 -11.78
C VAL A 354 -14.48 5.37 -11.13
N LEU A 355 -13.20 5.38 -10.76
CA LEU A 355 -12.49 6.56 -10.25
C LEU A 355 -11.46 7.03 -11.28
N ASP A 356 -11.61 8.25 -11.81
CA ASP A 356 -10.67 8.79 -12.80
C ASP A 356 -10.21 10.24 -12.56
N GLY A 357 -8.90 10.44 -12.62
CA GLY A 357 -8.23 11.71 -12.38
C GLY A 357 -8.28 12.72 -13.53
N ALA A 358 -9.08 12.53 -14.59
CA ALA A 358 -9.20 13.46 -15.69
C ALA A 358 -9.53 14.87 -15.20
N HIS A 359 -8.69 15.83 -15.58
CA HIS A 359 -8.73 17.20 -15.06
C HIS A 359 -8.40 18.26 -16.13
N ASN A 360 -8.45 17.87 -17.41
CA ASN A 360 -8.34 18.71 -18.59
C ASN A 360 -9.22 18.13 -19.71
N PRO A 361 -9.56 18.90 -20.77
CA PRO A 361 -10.47 18.43 -21.82
C PRO A 361 -10.01 17.14 -22.51
N ALA A 362 -8.74 17.06 -22.93
CA ALA A 362 -8.19 15.86 -23.58
C ALA A 362 -8.22 14.61 -22.66
N GLY A 363 -8.06 14.80 -21.35
CA GLY A 363 -8.21 13.74 -20.35
C GLY A 363 -9.66 13.28 -20.24
N CYS A 364 -10.62 14.20 -20.23
CA CYS A 364 -12.04 13.89 -20.21
C CYS A 364 -12.49 13.16 -21.48
N GLU A 365 -11.97 13.52 -22.65
CA GLU A 365 -12.22 12.80 -23.92
C GLU A 365 -11.72 11.35 -23.85
N ARG A 366 -10.46 11.14 -23.44
CA ARG A 366 -9.91 9.79 -23.27
C ARG A 366 -10.65 8.95 -22.23
N PHE A 367 -11.10 9.59 -21.16
CA PHE A 367 -11.96 8.95 -20.16
C PHE A 367 -13.30 8.53 -20.79
N ALA A 368 -13.96 9.42 -21.53
CA ALA A 368 -15.22 9.14 -22.22
C ALA A 368 -15.08 8.00 -23.24
N ASP A 369 -14.01 8.00 -24.04
CA ASP A 369 -13.71 6.92 -24.98
C ASP A 369 -13.54 5.58 -24.27
N THR A 370 -12.83 5.58 -23.14
CA THR A 370 -12.62 4.35 -22.35
C THR A 370 -13.92 3.87 -21.72
N LEU A 371 -14.72 4.77 -21.13
CA LEU A 371 -16.02 4.46 -20.54
C LEU A 371 -17.01 3.92 -21.59
N SER A 372 -16.95 4.41 -22.83
CA SER A 372 -17.80 3.93 -23.93
C SER A 372 -17.60 2.45 -24.28
N THR A 373 -16.52 1.84 -23.80
CA THR A 373 -16.28 0.40 -23.97
C THR A 373 -17.03 -0.45 -22.95
N PHE A 374 -17.65 0.14 -21.93
CA PHE A 374 -18.44 -0.52 -20.90
C PHE A 374 -19.94 -0.43 -21.24
N GLU A 375 -20.70 -1.44 -20.84
CA GLU A 375 -22.15 -1.45 -20.92
C GLU A 375 -22.72 -1.04 -19.56
N TYR A 376 -23.63 -0.08 -19.54
CA TYR A 376 -24.38 0.36 -18.36
C TYR A 376 -25.71 0.97 -18.80
N ASP A 377 -26.70 0.98 -17.89
CA ASP A 377 -28.04 1.52 -18.12
C ASP A 377 -28.07 3.05 -17.89
N ASP A 378 -27.90 3.51 -16.65
CA ASP A 378 -27.81 4.94 -16.30
C ASP A 378 -26.40 5.34 -15.80
N LEU A 379 -25.98 6.58 -16.06
CA LEU A 379 -24.70 7.15 -15.60
C LEU A 379 -24.89 8.19 -14.48
N HIS A 380 -24.38 7.89 -13.29
CA HIS A 380 -24.30 8.78 -12.14
C HIS A 380 -22.89 9.37 -11.99
N LEU A 381 -22.75 10.67 -12.21
CA LEU A 381 -21.45 11.37 -12.14
C LEU A 381 -21.29 12.15 -10.83
N VAL A 382 -20.21 11.89 -10.11
CA VAL A 382 -19.73 12.69 -8.98
C VAL A 382 -18.53 13.51 -9.45
N VAL A 383 -18.59 14.83 -9.33
CA VAL A 383 -17.61 15.71 -9.98
C VAL A 383 -17.10 16.82 -9.06
N GLY A 384 -15.79 16.99 -9.02
CA GLY A 384 -15.12 18.07 -8.31
C GLY A 384 -13.90 18.56 -9.10
N VAL A 385 -13.90 19.84 -9.49
CA VAL A 385 -12.90 20.42 -10.41
C VAL A 385 -12.18 21.61 -9.77
N MET A 386 -10.93 21.87 -10.16
CA MET A 386 -10.14 23.02 -9.70
C MET A 386 -10.40 24.27 -10.55
N HIS A 387 -10.37 25.47 -9.95
CA HIS A 387 -10.77 26.73 -10.60
C HIS A 387 -9.79 27.23 -11.68
N ASP A 388 -8.57 26.69 -11.69
CA ASP A 388 -7.53 27.00 -12.66
C ASP A 388 -7.60 26.12 -13.93
N LYS A 389 -8.58 25.20 -14.00
CA LYS A 389 -8.80 24.32 -15.15
C LYS A 389 -9.93 24.84 -16.05
N ASP A 390 -9.93 24.42 -17.32
CA ASP A 390 -11.02 24.72 -18.26
C ASP A 390 -12.21 23.77 -18.02
N TYR A 391 -12.91 24.00 -16.91
CA TYR A 391 -14.05 23.19 -16.51
C TYR A 391 -15.24 23.31 -17.47
N GLY A 392 -15.27 24.29 -18.38
CA GLY A 392 -16.29 24.40 -19.41
C GLY A 392 -16.08 23.37 -20.51
N GLU A 393 -14.88 23.34 -21.09
CA GLU A 393 -14.50 22.35 -22.09
C GLU A 393 -14.45 20.94 -21.51
N MET A 394 -14.02 20.76 -20.26
CA MET A 394 -14.06 19.46 -19.58
C MET A 394 -15.48 18.89 -19.49
N VAL A 395 -16.46 19.69 -19.06
CA VAL A 395 -17.86 19.24 -18.96
C VAL A 395 -18.42 18.88 -20.34
N ALA A 396 -18.04 19.60 -21.39
CA ALA A 396 -18.44 19.29 -22.76
C ALA A 396 -17.78 18.01 -23.33
N ALA A 397 -16.59 17.67 -22.86
CA ALA A 397 -15.85 16.48 -23.25
C ALA A 397 -16.31 15.20 -22.52
N LEU A 398 -16.93 15.34 -21.34
CA LEU A 398 -17.48 14.21 -20.59
C LEU A 398 -18.75 13.65 -21.26
N PRO A 399 -19.02 12.34 -21.11
CA PRO A 399 -20.30 11.77 -21.53
C PRO A 399 -21.44 12.45 -20.77
N THR A 400 -22.58 12.66 -21.42
CA THR A 400 -23.75 13.26 -20.78
C THR A 400 -24.32 12.28 -19.74
N PRO A 401 -24.26 12.60 -18.44
CA PRO A 401 -24.75 11.70 -17.40
C PRO A 401 -26.26 11.86 -17.18
N ASP A 402 -26.90 10.81 -16.67
CA ASP A 402 -28.31 10.82 -16.27
C ASP A 402 -28.53 11.59 -14.96
N SER A 403 -27.52 11.57 -14.08
CA SER A 403 -27.51 12.41 -12.88
C SER A 403 -26.12 12.90 -12.50
N VAL A 404 -26.06 14.07 -11.83
CA VAL A 404 -24.81 14.69 -11.38
C VAL A 404 -24.88 15.08 -9.91
N VAL A 405 -23.82 14.75 -9.16
CA VAL A 405 -23.52 15.31 -7.86
C VAL A 405 -22.25 16.16 -7.96
N ALA A 406 -22.44 17.48 -8.00
CA ALA A 406 -21.32 18.42 -7.95
C ALA A 406 -20.84 18.58 -6.49
N CYS A 407 -19.55 18.38 -6.29
CA CYS A 407 -18.91 18.35 -4.97
C CYS A 407 -17.79 19.38 -4.83
N ARG A 408 -17.41 19.68 -3.59
CA ARG A 408 -16.30 20.59 -3.28
C ARG A 408 -15.15 19.79 -2.65
N PRO A 409 -14.13 19.39 -3.44
CA PRO A 409 -12.90 18.86 -2.87
C PRO A 409 -12.29 19.80 -1.81
N THR A 410 -11.63 19.23 -0.82
CA THR A 410 -11.10 19.86 0.40
C THR A 410 -9.80 20.59 0.09
N THR A 411 -9.91 21.61 -0.77
CA THR A 411 -8.83 22.47 -1.19
C THR A 411 -9.37 23.85 -1.54
N ASP A 412 -8.57 24.88 -1.30
CA ASP A 412 -8.92 26.27 -1.67
C ASP A 412 -8.98 26.47 -3.18
N ARG A 413 -8.47 25.50 -3.96
CA ARG A 413 -8.53 25.52 -5.42
C ARG A 413 -9.85 25.02 -5.99
N SER A 414 -10.75 24.43 -5.22
CA SER A 414 -12.01 23.89 -5.75
C SER A 414 -12.90 24.98 -6.37
N VAL A 415 -13.51 24.66 -7.51
CA VAL A 415 -14.65 25.41 -8.06
C VAL A 415 -15.83 25.32 -7.07
N ASP A 416 -16.69 26.34 -7.05
CA ASP A 416 -17.96 26.29 -6.32
C ASP A 416 -18.88 25.24 -6.97
N PRO A 417 -19.38 24.22 -6.23
CA PRO A 417 -20.26 23.19 -6.78
C PRO A 417 -21.48 23.74 -7.51
N ALA A 418 -22.00 24.91 -7.09
CA ALA A 418 -23.13 25.54 -7.76
C ALA A 418 -22.79 25.99 -9.18
N VAL A 419 -21.53 26.34 -9.47
CA VAL A 419 -21.08 26.68 -10.82
C VAL A 419 -21.07 25.44 -11.71
N LEU A 420 -20.48 24.34 -11.23
CA LEU A 420 -20.47 23.06 -11.95
C LEU A 420 -21.89 22.57 -12.21
N ALA A 421 -22.77 22.61 -11.20
CA ALA A 421 -24.17 22.24 -11.35
C ALA A 421 -24.87 23.03 -12.47
N ARG A 422 -24.66 24.35 -12.54
CA ARG A 422 -25.22 25.18 -13.62
C ARG A 422 -24.65 24.88 -15.00
N LEU A 423 -23.44 24.32 -15.10
CA LEU A 423 -22.86 23.90 -16.38
C LEU A 423 -23.53 22.62 -16.88
N PHE A 424 -23.66 21.60 -16.02
CA PHE A 424 -24.35 20.36 -16.38
C PHE A 424 -25.83 20.57 -16.72
N GLU A 425 -26.54 21.44 -15.98
CA GLU A 425 -27.91 21.83 -16.33
C GLU A 425 -28.00 22.49 -17.73
N ARG A 426 -26.95 23.20 -18.18
CA ARG A 426 -26.92 23.83 -19.51
C ARG A 426 -26.61 22.83 -20.62
N GLU A 427 -25.80 21.83 -20.34
CA GLU A 427 -25.53 20.70 -21.25
C GLU A 427 -26.71 19.70 -21.31
N GLY A 428 -27.75 19.91 -20.50
CA GLY A 428 -29.03 19.20 -20.62
C GLY A 428 -29.30 18.14 -19.57
N VAL A 429 -28.49 18.06 -18.51
CA VAL A 429 -28.73 17.12 -17.39
C VAL A 429 -29.89 17.61 -16.53
N GLU A 430 -30.89 16.74 -16.29
CA GLU A 430 -32.09 17.09 -15.53
C GLU A 430 -31.95 16.88 -14.01
N ASP A 431 -31.30 15.80 -13.54
CA ASP A 431 -31.04 15.57 -12.10
C ASP A 431 -29.63 16.03 -11.72
N VAL A 432 -29.53 17.28 -11.25
CA VAL A 432 -28.28 17.87 -10.79
C VAL A 432 -28.39 18.30 -9.34
N ARG A 433 -27.43 17.88 -8.51
CA ARG A 433 -27.38 18.16 -7.08
C ARG A 433 -26.02 18.71 -6.68
N THR A 434 -26.02 19.45 -5.58
CA THR A 434 -24.79 19.91 -4.93
C THR A 434 -24.71 19.30 -3.55
N ILE A 435 -23.66 18.53 -3.28
CA ILE A 435 -23.32 17.99 -1.96
C ILE A 435 -21.93 18.49 -1.62
N SER A 436 -21.70 18.98 -0.40
CA SER A 436 -20.44 19.67 -0.10
C SER A 436 -19.25 18.71 -0.11
N ALA A 437 -19.32 17.62 0.65
CA ALA A 437 -18.23 16.66 0.75
C ALA A 437 -18.29 15.66 -0.42
N VAL A 438 -17.14 15.34 -1.02
CA VAL A 438 -17.10 14.41 -2.16
C VAL A 438 -17.56 13.01 -1.74
N ARG A 439 -17.13 12.54 -0.56
CA ARG A 439 -17.56 11.25 0.00
C ARG A 439 -19.07 11.13 0.14
N ASP A 440 -19.72 12.13 0.75
CA ASP A 440 -21.19 12.13 0.89
C ASP A 440 -21.87 12.13 -0.48
N GLY A 441 -21.28 12.81 -1.47
CA GLY A 441 -21.79 12.81 -2.84
C GLY A 441 -21.62 11.46 -3.55
N PHE A 442 -20.52 10.77 -3.28
CA PHE A 442 -20.25 9.43 -3.76
C PHE A 442 -21.19 8.39 -3.13
N GLU A 443 -21.34 8.40 -1.80
CA GLU A 443 -22.30 7.55 -1.08
C GLU A 443 -23.74 7.80 -1.56
N HIS A 444 -24.07 9.06 -1.91
CA HIS A 444 -25.36 9.39 -2.49
C HIS A 444 -25.57 8.76 -3.86
N ALA A 445 -24.58 8.83 -4.75
CA ALA A 445 -24.66 8.24 -6.09
C ALA A 445 -24.76 6.71 -6.02
N LEU A 446 -23.94 6.06 -5.18
CA LEU A 446 -24.02 4.61 -4.94
C LEU A 446 -25.40 4.18 -4.42
N ALA A 447 -26.00 4.94 -3.50
CA ALA A 447 -27.33 4.61 -2.97
C ALA A 447 -28.47 4.82 -3.97
N GLN A 448 -28.23 5.53 -5.08
CA GLN A 448 -29.20 5.73 -6.16
C GLN A 448 -29.07 4.69 -7.27
N ALA A 449 -27.87 4.18 -7.51
CA ALA A 449 -27.56 3.27 -8.60
C ALA A 449 -28.21 1.89 -8.42
N GLU A 450 -28.78 1.36 -9.49
CA GLU A 450 -29.13 -0.05 -9.65
C GLU A 450 -27.91 -0.86 -10.13
N PRO A 451 -27.90 -2.20 -10.00
CA PRO A 451 -26.74 -3.01 -10.39
C PRO A 451 -26.30 -2.89 -11.86
N GLY A 452 -27.17 -2.41 -12.76
CA GLY A 452 -26.85 -2.18 -14.17
C GLY A 452 -26.29 -0.79 -14.47
N ASP A 453 -26.23 0.11 -13.49
CA ASP A 453 -25.82 1.50 -13.66
C ASP A 453 -24.30 1.67 -13.52
N ALA A 454 -23.82 2.85 -13.88
CA ALA A 454 -22.44 3.29 -13.66
C ALA A 454 -22.37 4.47 -12.69
N VAL A 455 -21.49 4.38 -11.68
CA VAL A 455 -21.13 5.46 -10.78
C VAL A 455 -19.69 5.90 -11.04
N VAL A 456 -19.52 7.12 -11.53
CA VAL A 456 -18.22 7.66 -11.91
C VAL A 456 -17.84 8.82 -11.00
N VAL A 457 -16.60 8.83 -10.51
CA VAL A 457 -15.97 10.01 -9.89
C VAL A 457 -14.92 10.59 -10.82
N ALA A 458 -15.01 11.88 -11.14
CA ALA A 458 -14.08 12.55 -12.05
C ALA A 458 -13.82 14.03 -11.71
N GLY A 459 -12.89 14.64 -12.45
CA GLY A 459 -12.66 16.09 -12.47
C GLY A 459 -11.40 16.56 -11.75
N SER A 460 -10.92 15.79 -10.76
CA SER A 460 -9.63 16.03 -10.11
C SER A 460 -9.17 14.85 -9.26
N LEU A 461 -7.84 14.72 -9.10
CA LEU A 461 -7.25 13.77 -8.18
C LEU A 461 -7.67 13.98 -6.71
N TYR A 462 -8.01 15.22 -6.32
CA TYR A 462 -8.54 15.51 -4.99
C TYR A 462 -9.94 14.90 -4.77
N ALA A 463 -10.80 14.96 -5.79
CA ALA A 463 -12.10 14.29 -5.73
C ALA A 463 -11.93 12.76 -5.65
N ILE A 464 -10.98 12.21 -6.41
CA ILE A 464 -10.66 10.78 -6.34
C ILE A 464 -10.17 10.38 -4.96
N ALA A 465 -9.22 11.11 -4.38
CA ALA A 465 -8.69 10.81 -3.04
C ALA A 465 -9.81 10.75 -1.99
N GLU A 466 -10.72 11.73 -1.98
CA GLU A 466 -11.83 11.73 -1.03
C GLU A 466 -12.83 10.59 -1.24
N ALA A 467 -13.18 10.28 -2.49
CA ALA A 467 -14.09 9.18 -2.81
C ALA A 467 -13.48 7.82 -2.48
N ARG A 468 -12.17 7.64 -2.78
CA ARG A 468 -11.44 6.39 -2.55
C ARG A 468 -11.39 5.98 -1.08
N THR A 469 -11.52 6.94 -0.14
CA THR A 469 -11.69 6.66 1.30
C THR A 469 -12.91 5.79 1.65
N HIS A 470 -13.86 5.62 0.74
CA HIS A 470 -14.92 4.62 0.90
C HIS A 470 -14.34 3.20 1.05
N TYR A 471 -13.28 2.90 0.29
CA TYR A 471 -12.64 1.58 0.23
C TYR A 471 -11.41 1.49 1.15
N THR A 472 -10.67 2.59 1.30
CA THR A 472 -9.38 2.59 2.01
C THR A 472 -9.46 3.00 3.48
N LEU A 473 -10.57 3.61 3.94
CA LEU A 473 -10.67 4.05 5.33
C LEU A 473 -10.83 2.86 6.29
N THR A 474 -9.76 2.51 6.98
CA THR A 474 -9.76 1.45 8.00
C THR A 474 -10.01 2.02 9.40
N GLY A 475 -11.12 1.63 10.03
CA GLY A 475 -11.38 1.92 11.44
C GLY A 475 -10.63 0.94 12.34
N VAL A 476 -9.46 1.34 12.86
CA VAL A 476 -8.68 0.49 13.77
C VAL A 476 -9.18 0.64 15.20
N GLU A 477 -9.74 -0.43 15.76
CA GLU A 477 -9.99 -0.51 17.19
C GLU A 477 -8.65 -0.67 17.93
N THR A 478 -8.40 0.15 18.95
CA THR A 478 -7.16 0.08 19.73
C THR A 478 -7.48 -0.04 21.20
N ASP A 479 -7.07 -1.14 21.83
CA ASP A 479 -7.14 -1.27 23.29
C ASP A 479 -5.99 -0.50 23.96
N VAL A 480 -6.35 0.34 24.94
CA VAL A 480 -5.41 1.18 25.68
C VAL A 480 -5.38 0.70 27.12
N ARG A 481 -4.49 -0.27 27.37
CA ARG A 481 -4.44 -0.98 28.65
C ARG A 481 -3.86 -0.13 29.75
N ASP A 482 -2.90 0.75 29.47
CA ASP A 482 -2.26 1.59 30.47
C ASP A 482 -1.74 2.94 29.93
N LEU A 483 -1.05 3.71 30.78
CA LEU A 483 -0.53 5.03 30.41
C LEU A 483 0.62 4.96 29.39
N SER A 484 1.37 3.86 29.34
CA SER A 484 2.42 3.62 28.37
C SER A 484 1.81 3.31 27.01
N ASP A 485 0.82 2.41 26.96
CA ASP A 485 -0.01 2.15 25.77
C ASP A 485 -0.64 3.43 25.25
N ALA A 486 -1.31 4.19 26.13
CA ALA A 486 -1.95 5.45 25.76
C ALA A 486 -0.97 6.45 25.16
N ARG A 487 0.24 6.52 25.72
CA ARG A 487 1.31 7.38 25.21
C ARG A 487 1.72 6.94 23.81
N ARG A 488 2.04 5.66 23.62
CA ARG A 488 2.42 5.11 22.30
C ARG A 488 1.33 5.33 21.26
N THR A 489 0.06 5.08 21.58
CA THR A 489 -1.07 5.32 20.67
C THR A 489 -1.16 6.78 20.22
N LEU A 490 -1.00 7.73 21.16
CA LEU A 490 -1.07 9.15 20.84
C LEU A 490 0.18 9.63 20.07
N GLU A 491 1.36 9.11 20.38
CA GLU A 491 2.61 9.42 19.66
C GLU A 491 2.58 8.90 18.21
N ARG A 492 2.07 7.68 17.98
CA ARG A 492 1.86 7.11 16.63
C ARG A 492 0.96 7.98 15.75
N ALA A 493 -0.07 8.59 16.36
CA ALA A 493 -0.96 9.55 15.71
C ALA A 493 -0.35 10.97 15.57
N ASN A 494 0.96 11.13 15.82
CA ASN A 494 1.69 12.40 15.77
C ASN A 494 1.10 13.51 16.67
N VAL A 495 0.47 13.13 17.79
CA VAL A 495 -0.04 14.11 18.74
C VAL A 495 1.15 14.81 19.42
N THR A 496 1.13 16.14 19.46
CA THR A 496 2.16 16.93 20.16
C THR A 496 2.42 16.44 21.60
N GLU A 497 3.64 16.57 22.11
CA GLU A 497 4.01 16.11 23.47
C GLU A 497 3.06 16.66 24.56
N LYS A 498 2.66 17.94 24.43
CA LYS A 498 1.67 18.57 25.33
C LYS A 498 0.29 17.92 25.21
N GLY A 499 -0.11 17.57 23.99
CA GLY A 499 -1.34 16.81 23.71
C GLY A 499 -1.29 15.43 24.34
N VAL A 500 -0.20 14.66 24.13
CA VAL A 500 0.04 13.34 24.72
C VAL A 500 -0.08 13.40 26.23
N TRP A 501 0.63 14.33 26.89
CA TRP A 501 0.59 14.49 28.34
C TRP A 501 -0.83 14.77 28.85
N ARG A 502 -1.61 15.60 28.12
CA ARG A 502 -2.97 15.99 28.48
C ARG A 502 -4.01 14.90 28.22
N MET A 503 -3.77 14.03 27.24
CA MET A 503 -4.74 13.07 26.74
C MET A 503 -4.51 11.64 27.23
N ARG A 504 -3.27 11.23 27.53
CA ARG A 504 -2.94 9.84 27.92
C ARG A 504 -3.80 9.29 29.06
N GLY A 505 -4.03 10.08 30.11
CA GLY A 505 -4.86 9.66 31.24
C GLY A 505 -6.36 9.60 30.93
N LYS A 506 -6.80 10.13 29.79
CA LYS A 506 -8.19 10.07 29.32
C LYS A 506 -8.42 8.89 28.36
N ALA A 507 -7.34 8.36 27.78
CA ALA A 507 -7.41 7.17 26.93
C ALA A 507 -7.51 5.88 27.74
N VAL A 508 -6.93 5.84 28.95
CA VAL A 508 -6.97 4.66 29.83
C VAL A 508 -8.31 4.56 30.55
N HIS A 509 -9.14 3.60 30.17
CA HIS A 509 -10.39 3.29 30.86
C HIS A 509 -10.20 2.18 31.92
N ARG A 510 -10.96 2.26 33.02
CA ARG A 510 -10.91 1.31 34.13
C ARG A 510 -12.29 1.00 34.65
N THR A 511 -12.46 -0.26 35.08
CA THR A 511 -13.64 -0.73 35.80
C THR A 511 -13.19 -1.26 37.15
N VAL A 512 -13.76 -0.72 38.23
CA VAL A 512 -13.42 -1.13 39.60
C VAL A 512 -14.67 -1.58 40.33
N HIS A 513 -14.55 -2.71 41.02
CA HIS A 513 -15.60 -3.26 41.88
C HIS A 513 -15.25 -2.98 43.35
N LEU A 514 -16.15 -2.31 44.05
CA LEU A 514 -16.02 -2.00 45.48
C LEU A 514 -17.22 -2.50 46.27
N ARG A 515 -17.03 -2.82 47.54
CA ARG A 515 -18.10 -3.11 48.50
C ARG A 515 -18.15 -2.03 49.55
N LEU A 516 -19.18 -1.19 49.50
CA LEU A 516 -19.26 0.06 50.25
C LEU A 516 -20.52 0.14 51.10
N GLN A 517 -20.51 0.98 52.15
CA GLN A 517 -21.75 1.32 52.83
C GLN A 517 -22.65 2.13 51.89
N GLU A 518 -23.97 2.02 52.02
CA GLU A 518 -24.95 2.66 51.11
C GLU A 518 -24.68 4.17 50.93
N ARG A 519 -24.37 4.89 52.02
CA ARG A 519 -24.06 6.31 51.96
C ARG A 519 -22.76 6.62 51.22
N GLN A 520 -21.74 5.77 51.37
CA GLN A 520 -20.47 5.91 50.66
C GLN A 520 -20.66 5.62 49.17
N ALA A 521 -21.42 4.56 48.85
CA ALA A 521 -21.75 4.16 47.48
C ALA A 521 -22.55 5.26 46.74
N ALA A 522 -23.56 5.84 47.41
CA ALA A 522 -24.36 6.93 46.83
C ALA A 522 -23.52 8.19 46.55
N TYR A 523 -22.64 8.56 47.50
CA TYR A 523 -21.75 9.70 47.32
C TYR A 523 -20.73 9.48 46.19
N LEU A 524 -20.07 8.32 46.19
CA LEU A 524 -19.11 7.94 45.15
C LEU A 524 -19.78 7.95 43.77
N LYS A 525 -20.97 7.35 43.64
CA LYS A 525 -21.76 7.35 42.41
C LYS A 525 -22.06 8.78 41.93
N GLN A 526 -22.55 9.65 42.82
CA GLN A 526 -22.88 11.02 42.47
C GLN A 526 -21.64 11.79 41.99
N GLU A 527 -20.50 11.66 42.68
CA GLU A 527 -19.28 12.37 42.31
C GLU A 527 -18.67 11.84 41.01
N LEU A 528 -18.66 10.52 40.79
CA LEU A 528 -18.15 9.93 39.56
C LEU A 528 -19.00 10.34 38.34
N LEU A 529 -20.33 10.32 38.47
CA LEU A 529 -21.25 10.85 37.45
C LEU A 529 -21.00 12.33 37.15
N SER A 530 -20.71 13.15 38.18
CA SER A 530 -20.39 14.58 37.99
C SER A 530 -19.10 14.82 37.20
N LEU A 531 -18.22 13.82 37.15
CA LEU A 531 -16.95 13.85 36.41
C LEU A 531 -17.09 13.20 35.03
N GLY A 532 -18.27 12.69 34.68
CA GLY A 532 -18.58 12.01 33.42
C GLY A 532 -18.17 10.53 33.38
N GLY A 533 -17.84 9.92 34.52
CA GLY A 533 -17.73 8.47 34.64
C GLY A 533 -19.07 7.86 35.01
N GLU A 534 -19.14 6.53 35.07
CA GLU A 534 -20.36 5.78 35.34
C GLU A 534 -20.25 4.97 36.64
N CYS A 535 -21.37 4.76 37.32
CA CYS A 535 -21.41 3.91 38.52
C CYS A 535 -22.74 3.19 38.69
N ALA A 536 -22.69 1.86 38.65
CA ALA A 536 -23.82 0.99 38.93
C ALA A 536 -23.74 0.47 40.38
N LEU A 537 -24.88 0.43 41.06
CA LEU A 537 -24.99 -0.12 42.41
C LEU A 537 -25.86 -1.38 42.37
N SER A 538 -25.50 -2.41 43.14
CA SER A 538 -26.30 -3.63 43.26
C SER A 538 -27.69 -3.35 43.80
N GLY A 539 -28.71 -4.04 43.27
CA GLY A 539 -30.12 -3.88 43.68
C GLY A 539 -30.48 -4.44 45.07
N LEU A 540 -29.53 -5.00 45.82
CA LEU A 540 -29.76 -5.54 47.16
C LEU A 540 -29.77 -4.41 48.20
N GLN A 541 -30.97 -4.02 48.67
CA GLN A 541 -31.13 -3.01 49.72
C GLN A 541 -31.36 -3.67 51.09
N ARG A 542 -30.31 -3.76 51.90
CA ARG A 542 -30.40 -4.14 53.33
C ARG A 542 -29.48 -3.25 54.17
N GLU A 543 -30.04 -2.58 55.18
CA GLU A 543 -29.34 -1.57 56.01
C GLU A 543 -28.07 -2.11 56.73
N GLU A 544 -27.92 -3.42 56.87
CA GLU A 544 -26.80 -4.08 57.56
C GLU A 544 -25.77 -4.73 56.62
N GLN A 545 -25.88 -4.56 55.28
CA GLN A 545 -24.97 -5.15 54.29
C GLN A 545 -24.27 -4.09 53.43
N LEU A 546 -23.06 -4.43 52.96
CA LEU A 546 -22.34 -3.61 51.97
C LEU A 546 -23.02 -3.73 50.60
N VAL A 547 -23.07 -2.61 49.89
CA VAL A 547 -23.56 -2.48 48.52
C VAL A 547 -22.39 -2.65 47.56
N GLU A 548 -22.56 -3.46 46.52
CA GLU A 548 -21.56 -3.53 45.45
C GLU A 548 -21.70 -2.32 44.52
N ALA A 549 -20.59 -1.64 44.28
CA ALA A 549 -20.47 -0.52 43.37
C ALA A 549 -19.51 -0.88 42.24
N VAL A 550 -20.00 -0.87 41.01
CA VAL A 550 -19.21 -1.03 39.78
C VAL A 550 -18.98 0.35 39.20
N CYS A 551 -17.74 0.81 39.26
CA CYS A 551 -17.34 2.16 38.87
C CYS A 551 -16.56 2.09 37.58
N MET A 552 -16.94 2.88 36.59
CA MET A 552 -16.36 2.88 35.25
C MET A 552 -15.93 4.31 34.90
N GLY A 553 -14.73 4.47 34.36
CA GLY A 553 -14.28 5.76 33.89
C GLY A 553 -12.81 5.77 33.51
N THR A 554 -12.36 6.90 32.99
CA THR A 554 -10.97 7.12 32.64
C THR A 554 -10.11 7.31 33.88
N LEU A 555 -8.81 7.02 33.78
CA LEU A 555 -7.85 7.26 34.86
C LEU A 555 -7.86 8.74 35.32
N SER A 556 -8.08 9.68 34.39
CA SER A 556 -8.25 11.11 34.68
C SER A 556 -9.50 11.41 35.52
N GLN A 557 -10.60 10.73 35.25
CA GLN A 557 -11.83 10.86 36.04
C GLN A 557 -11.64 10.27 37.44
N PHE A 558 -11.04 9.09 37.55
CA PHE A 558 -10.73 8.48 38.85
C PHE A 558 -9.75 9.34 39.67
N LYS A 559 -8.72 9.93 39.05
CA LYS A 559 -7.81 10.85 39.74
C LYS A 559 -8.55 12.04 40.36
N ARG A 560 -9.44 12.68 39.58
CA ARG A 560 -10.29 13.79 40.06
C ARG A 560 -11.31 13.34 41.10
N LEU A 561 -11.83 12.11 40.99
CA LEU A 561 -12.74 11.53 41.97
C LEU A 561 -12.04 11.41 43.32
N VAL A 562 -10.85 10.80 43.35
CA VAL A 562 -10.09 10.60 44.59
C VAL A 562 -9.76 11.94 45.27
N GLU A 563 -9.34 12.96 44.51
CA GLU A 563 -9.09 14.31 45.05
C GLU A 563 -10.33 14.89 45.75
N LYS A 564 -11.53 14.63 45.22
CA LYS A 564 -12.78 15.05 45.86
C LYS A 564 -13.12 14.22 47.10
N LEU A 565 -12.81 12.92 47.11
CA LEU A 565 -13.10 12.02 48.24
C LEU A 565 -12.23 12.35 49.47
N ASP A 566 -11.01 12.82 49.26
CA ASP A 566 -10.06 13.18 50.34
C ASP A 566 -10.59 14.28 51.28
N ALA A 567 -11.42 15.18 50.75
CA ALA A 567 -11.96 16.30 51.49
C ALA A 567 -13.26 15.97 52.26
N GLN A 568 -13.74 14.72 52.21
CA GLN A 568 -15.10 14.37 52.66
C GLN A 568 -15.12 13.50 53.94
N PRO A 569 -16.15 13.68 54.81
CA PRO A 569 -16.37 12.84 55.98
C PRO A 569 -16.80 11.39 55.62
N TYR A 570 -17.05 10.55 56.62
CA TYR A 570 -17.58 9.17 56.47
C TYR A 570 -16.62 8.13 55.89
N GLY A 571 -15.30 8.33 56.06
CA GLY A 571 -14.29 7.34 55.65
C GLY A 571 -14.01 7.32 54.14
N LEU A 572 -14.52 8.29 53.38
CA LEU A 572 -14.32 8.39 51.93
C LEU A 572 -12.85 8.61 51.54
N ALA A 573 -12.04 9.27 52.38
CA ALA A 573 -10.60 9.39 52.16
C ALA A 573 -9.86 8.03 52.16
N ALA A 574 -10.33 7.05 52.94
CA ALA A 574 -9.76 5.70 52.93
C ALA A 574 -10.11 4.97 51.63
N ILE A 575 -11.35 5.12 51.16
CA ILE A 575 -11.79 4.61 49.84
C ILE A 575 -10.99 5.29 48.72
N GLY A 576 -10.75 6.59 48.85
CA GLY A 576 -9.87 7.34 47.94
C GLY A 576 -8.46 6.76 47.90
N ALA A 577 -7.88 6.41 49.05
CA ALA A 577 -6.56 5.76 49.12
C ALA A 577 -6.52 4.38 48.48
N GLU A 578 -7.53 3.54 48.76
CA GLU A 578 -7.68 2.21 48.15
C GLU A 578 -7.82 2.31 46.62
N LEU A 579 -8.58 3.28 46.13
CA LEU A 579 -8.69 3.56 44.70
C LEU A 579 -7.36 4.02 44.09
N ARG A 580 -6.53 4.81 44.80
CA ARG A 580 -5.20 5.18 44.28
C ARG A 580 -4.30 3.98 44.13
N GLU A 581 -4.25 3.12 45.14
CA GLU A 581 -3.44 1.92 45.13
C GLU A 581 -3.91 0.95 44.03
N THR A 582 -5.22 0.67 43.98
CA THR A 582 -5.83 -0.23 42.98
C THR A 582 -5.62 0.24 41.54
N LEU A 583 -5.60 1.55 41.32
CA LEU A 583 -5.50 2.15 39.97
C LEU A 583 -4.11 2.73 39.65
N GLY A 584 -3.12 2.58 40.54
CA GLY A 584 -1.79 3.17 40.38
C GLY A 584 -1.78 4.70 40.29
N ILE A 585 -2.76 5.39 40.89
CA ILE A 585 -2.88 6.86 40.79
C ILE A 585 -1.87 7.54 41.72
N GLY A 586 -0.78 8.04 41.13
CA GLY A 586 0.26 8.80 41.84
C GLY A 586 1.55 8.03 42.10
N GLU A 587 1.60 6.75 41.74
CA GLU A 587 2.84 5.97 41.69
C GLU A 587 3.43 6.06 40.28
N SER A 588 4.70 6.46 40.19
CA SER A 588 5.51 6.29 38.99
C SER A 588 6.01 4.85 38.99
N GLY A 589 5.14 3.92 38.62
CA GLY A 589 5.41 2.48 38.65
C GLY A 589 4.43 1.74 37.77
N ASP A 590 4.98 1.14 36.72
CA ASP A 590 4.34 0.27 35.75
C ASP A 590 3.93 -1.07 36.40
N THR A 591 2.65 -1.40 36.33
CA THR A 591 2.15 -2.77 36.60
C THR A 591 0.99 -3.07 35.67
N GLY A 592 1.31 -3.67 34.53
CA GLY A 592 0.36 -4.27 33.61
C GLY A 592 -0.31 -5.50 34.22
N ALA A 593 -1.64 -5.48 34.29
CA ALA A 593 -2.47 -6.66 34.45
C ALA A 593 -3.51 -6.61 33.33
N GLY A 594 -3.41 -7.54 32.39
CA GLY A 594 -4.29 -7.67 31.24
C GLY A 594 -5.74 -7.83 31.70
N SER A 595 -6.61 -7.00 31.13
CA SER A 595 -8.05 -7.23 31.17
C SER A 595 -8.41 -8.11 29.97
N PRO A 596 -9.30 -9.09 30.12
CA PRO A 596 -9.79 -9.88 28.99
C PRO A 596 -10.55 -8.97 28.03
N SER A 597 -10.25 -9.11 26.75
CA SER A 597 -10.95 -8.41 25.67
C SER A 597 -12.32 -9.05 25.44
N PRO A 598 -13.41 -8.29 25.31
CA PRO A 598 -14.73 -8.87 25.08
C PRO A 598 -14.83 -9.35 23.63
N HIS A 599 -14.82 -10.67 23.44
CA HIS A 599 -15.29 -11.30 22.22
C HIS A 599 -16.79 -10.98 22.04
N GLY A 600 -17.11 -10.18 21.03
CA GLY A 600 -18.46 -9.99 20.50
C GLY A 600 -18.56 -10.69 19.14
N PRO A 601 -19.54 -11.58 18.91
CA PRO A 601 -19.68 -12.33 17.67
C PRO A 601 -20.54 -11.55 16.66
N ASP A 602 -20.18 -11.62 15.38
CA ASP A 602 -21.13 -11.89 14.29
C ASP A 602 -20.36 -12.01 12.96
N VAL A 603 -19.98 -13.24 12.62
CA VAL A 603 -20.02 -13.69 11.22
C VAL A 603 -20.95 -14.89 11.21
N THR A 604 -22.22 -14.63 10.89
CA THR A 604 -23.22 -15.67 10.71
C THR A 604 -23.14 -16.20 9.29
N GLY A 605 -22.59 -17.40 9.14
CA GLY A 605 -22.99 -18.37 8.12
C GLY A 605 -22.18 -18.41 6.84
N THR A 606 -21.06 -19.12 6.83
CA THR A 606 -20.44 -19.69 5.62
C THR A 606 -19.58 -20.93 5.95
N GLU A 607 -19.28 -21.72 4.92
CA GLU A 607 -18.75 -23.10 4.88
C GLU A 607 -17.21 -23.17 5.09
N TYR A 608 -16.60 -22.21 5.80
CA TYR A 608 -15.14 -22.08 5.91
C TYR A 608 -14.54 -22.71 7.19
N PRO A 609 -13.31 -23.27 7.14
CA PRO A 609 -12.65 -23.90 8.31
C PRO A 609 -12.44 -22.98 9.53
N TRP A 610 -12.40 -21.66 9.33
CA TRP A 610 -12.18 -20.64 10.37
C TRP A 610 -13.47 -19.94 10.85
N GLY A 611 -14.65 -20.37 10.39
CA GLY A 611 -15.92 -19.67 10.70
C GLY A 611 -16.45 -19.92 12.12
N GLU A 612 -16.42 -21.17 12.62
CA GLU A 612 -16.98 -21.50 13.94
C GLU A 612 -15.96 -21.47 15.09
N ALA A 613 -14.68 -21.61 14.77
CA ALA A 613 -13.55 -21.64 15.68
C ALA A 613 -12.25 -21.35 14.92
N PRO A 614 -11.19 -20.89 15.59
CA PRO A 614 -9.88 -20.76 14.96
C PRO A 614 -9.39 -22.07 14.36
N ALA A 615 -8.85 -21.99 13.16
CA ALA A 615 -8.32 -23.11 12.40
C ALA A 615 -6.84 -23.35 12.72
N VAL A 616 -6.43 -24.62 12.69
CA VAL A 616 -5.01 -25.00 12.73
C VAL A 616 -4.59 -25.47 11.35
N MET A 617 -3.65 -24.74 10.76
CA MET A 617 -3.07 -25.01 9.46
C MET A 617 -1.73 -25.73 9.62
N GLY A 618 -1.70 -27.01 9.24
CA GLY A 618 -0.52 -27.87 9.36
C GLY A 618 0.40 -27.77 8.15
N ILE A 619 1.67 -27.41 8.37
CA ILE A 619 2.67 -27.26 7.31
C ILE A 619 3.18 -28.63 6.83
N LEU A 620 2.94 -28.95 5.56
CA LEU A 620 3.42 -30.14 4.86
C LEU A 620 4.41 -29.76 3.74
N ASN A 621 5.69 -29.72 4.07
CA ASN A 621 6.74 -29.48 3.09
C ASN A 621 7.00 -30.75 2.25
N VAL A 622 6.93 -30.63 0.92
CA VAL A 622 7.21 -31.68 -0.06
C VAL A 622 8.48 -31.30 -0.85
N THR A 623 9.58 -31.13 -0.12
CA THR A 623 10.90 -30.85 -0.71
C THR A 623 11.84 -32.05 -0.58
N PRO A 624 12.82 -32.23 -1.48
CA PRO A 624 13.72 -33.39 -1.46
C PRO A 624 14.45 -33.62 -0.13
N ASP A 625 14.68 -32.55 0.65
CA ASP A 625 15.36 -32.62 1.94
C ASP A 625 14.46 -33.01 3.12
N SER A 626 13.14 -33.09 2.91
CA SER A 626 12.16 -33.32 3.98
C SER A 626 11.98 -34.81 4.32
N PHE A 627 12.31 -35.71 3.39
CA PHE A 627 12.07 -37.16 3.47
C PHE A 627 13.31 -37.95 3.00
N HIS A 628 14.47 -37.70 3.61
CA HIS A 628 15.70 -38.44 3.27
C HIS A 628 15.63 -39.89 3.76
N ASP A 629 15.23 -40.83 2.88
CA ASP A 629 15.69 -42.24 2.80
C ASP A 629 14.97 -43.10 1.69
N GLY A 630 14.05 -42.54 0.88
CA GLY A 630 13.22 -43.28 -0.10
C GLY A 630 13.32 -42.80 -1.56
N GLY A 631 12.60 -43.45 -2.49
CA GLY A 631 12.39 -42.94 -3.87
C GLY A 631 11.14 -42.05 -3.99
N GLU A 632 10.90 -41.44 -5.15
CA GLU A 632 9.79 -40.48 -5.40
C GLU A 632 8.39 -40.98 -4.96
N TYR A 633 8.10 -42.27 -5.16
CA TYR A 633 6.86 -42.89 -4.67
C TYR A 633 6.81 -43.06 -3.15
N ASP A 634 7.95 -43.30 -2.50
CA ASP A 634 8.03 -43.41 -1.04
C ASP A 634 7.84 -42.03 -0.38
N ASP A 635 8.27 -40.95 -1.05
CA ASP A 635 8.14 -39.57 -0.58
C ASP A 635 6.67 -39.08 -0.61
N VAL A 636 5.92 -39.40 -1.67
CA VAL A 636 4.48 -39.08 -1.76
C VAL A 636 3.68 -39.84 -0.70
N GLU A 637 3.92 -41.14 -0.52
CA GLU A 637 3.23 -41.91 0.53
C GLU A 637 3.56 -41.41 1.94
N ALA A 638 4.80 -40.99 2.18
CA ALA A 638 5.20 -40.36 3.44
C ALA A 638 4.47 -39.03 3.68
N ALA A 639 4.36 -38.17 2.65
CA ALA A 639 3.62 -36.91 2.72
C ALA A 639 2.13 -37.14 3.00
N VAL A 640 1.49 -38.09 2.31
CA VAL A 640 0.08 -38.47 2.54
C VAL A 640 -0.13 -38.99 3.96
N ALA A 641 0.74 -39.87 4.44
CA ALA A 641 0.66 -40.39 5.81
C ALA A 641 0.84 -39.27 6.84
N ARG A 642 1.73 -38.30 6.57
CA ARG A 642 1.94 -37.14 7.43
C ARG A 642 0.72 -36.23 7.46
N ALA A 643 0.12 -35.92 6.30
CA ALA A 643 -1.12 -35.15 6.20
C ALA A 643 -2.25 -35.79 7.01
N ALA A 644 -2.50 -37.09 6.82
CA ALA A 644 -3.49 -37.84 7.59
C ALA A 644 -3.23 -37.75 9.11
N SER A 645 -1.96 -37.84 9.54
CA SER A 645 -1.61 -37.70 10.97
C SER A 645 -1.89 -36.30 11.53
N MET A 646 -1.79 -35.25 10.71
CA MET A 646 -2.10 -33.88 11.11
C MET A 646 -3.60 -33.68 11.25
N VAL A 647 -4.40 -34.20 10.30
CA VAL A 647 -5.86 -34.17 10.36
C VAL A 647 -6.37 -34.95 11.59
N ASP A 648 -5.85 -36.16 11.83
CA ASP A 648 -6.15 -36.95 13.03
C ASP A 648 -5.80 -36.21 14.34
N ALA A 649 -4.80 -35.33 14.31
CA ALA A 649 -4.40 -34.50 15.44
C ALA A 649 -5.24 -33.23 15.60
N GLY A 650 -6.11 -32.90 14.64
CA GLY A 650 -7.03 -31.77 14.67
C GLY A 650 -6.68 -30.59 13.76
N ALA A 651 -5.75 -30.75 12.81
CA ALA A 651 -5.58 -29.75 11.74
C ALA A 651 -6.81 -29.75 10.82
N THR A 652 -7.36 -28.57 10.56
CA THR A 652 -8.50 -28.36 9.66
C THR A 652 -8.07 -27.84 8.29
N ILE A 653 -6.80 -27.44 8.16
CA ILE A 653 -6.16 -27.04 6.91
C ILE A 653 -4.80 -27.74 6.80
N ILE A 654 -4.49 -28.30 5.64
CA ILE A 654 -3.16 -28.84 5.31
C ILE A 654 -2.52 -27.96 4.25
N ASP A 655 -1.35 -27.41 4.56
CA ASP A 655 -0.62 -26.48 3.71
C ASP A 655 0.55 -27.18 3.00
N VAL A 656 0.42 -27.38 1.70
CA VAL A 656 1.35 -28.16 0.88
C VAL A 656 2.34 -27.21 0.21
N GLY A 657 3.64 -27.33 0.51
CA GLY A 657 4.68 -26.49 -0.10
C GLY A 657 5.73 -27.30 -0.86
N GLY A 658 5.92 -27.02 -2.15
CA GLY A 658 6.90 -27.70 -3.02
C GLY A 658 8.27 -27.00 -3.10
N GLU A 659 8.34 -25.77 -2.61
CA GLU A 659 9.50 -24.89 -2.66
C GLU A 659 9.84 -24.33 -1.27
N SER A 660 11.14 -24.23 -0.96
CA SER A 660 11.57 -23.64 0.31
C SER A 660 11.59 -22.11 0.22
N THR A 661 10.95 -21.45 1.18
CA THR A 661 10.96 -19.99 1.34
C THR A 661 12.03 -19.50 2.33
N ARG A 662 12.94 -20.39 2.73
CA ARG A 662 14.03 -20.06 3.65
C ARG A 662 15.02 -19.10 2.98
N PRO A 663 15.65 -18.19 3.75
CA PRO A 663 16.67 -17.29 3.21
C PRO A 663 17.77 -18.07 2.46
N GLY A 664 18.09 -17.62 1.25
CA GLY A 664 19.13 -18.21 0.39
C GLY A 664 18.74 -19.49 -0.36
N ALA A 665 17.48 -19.93 -0.35
CA ALA A 665 17.02 -21.04 -1.16
C ALA A 665 16.99 -20.67 -2.66
N GLU A 666 17.45 -21.57 -3.53
CA GLU A 666 17.37 -21.37 -4.99
C GLU A 666 15.92 -21.55 -5.48
N PRO A 667 15.42 -20.67 -6.36
CA PRO A 667 14.08 -20.81 -6.92
C PRO A 667 13.89 -22.15 -7.67
N VAL A 668 12.76 -22.80 -7.43
CA VAL A 668 12.40 -24.05 -8.11
C VAL A 668 11.65 -23.73 -9.41
N PRO A 669 12.01 -24.33 -10.56
CA PRO A 669 11.24 -24.18 -11.80
C PRO A 669 9.78 -24.60 -11.64
N VAL A 670 8.85 -23.92 -12.32
CA VAL A 670 7.40 -24.17 -12.24
C VAL A 670 7.04 -25.65 -12.42
N ALA A 671 7.57 -26.30 -13.46
CA ALA A 671 7.28 -27.70 -13.75
C ALA A 671 7.73 -28.64 -12.61
N ASP A 672 8.92 -28.40 -12.05
CA ASP A 672 9.46 -29.22 -10.97
C ASP A 672 8.67 -29.05 -9.66
N GLU A 673 8.11 -27.86 -9.42
CA GLU A 673 7.25 -27.61 -8.26
C GLU A 673 5.89 -28.29 -8.42
N ILE A 674 5.28 -28.20 -9.61
CA ILE A 674 4.03 -28.91 -9.96
C ILE A 674 4.18 -30.41 -9.75
N ASP A 675 5.26 -31.00 -10.28
CA ASP A 675 5.55 -32.44 -10.17
C ASP A 675 5.69 -32.91 -8.70
N ARG A 676 6.07 -32.02 -7.78
CA ARG A 676 6.15 -32.32 -6.35
C ARG A 676 4.80 -32.25 -5.65
N VAL A 677 4.02 -31.20 -5.91
CA VAL A 677 2.83 -30.89 -5.09
C VAL A 677 1.57 -31.56 -5.59
N VAL A 678 1.35 -31.62 -6.91
CA VAL A 678 0.10 -32.12 -7.49
C VAL A 678 -0.19 -33.58 -7.10
N PRO A 679 0.77 -34.53 -7.20
CA PRO A 679 0.50 -35.92 -6.81
C PRO A 679 0.13 -36.08 -5.33
N VAL A 680 0.65 -35.22 -4.45
CA VAL A 680 0.30 -35.25 -3.02
C VAL A 680 -1.12 -34.72 -2.83
N ILE A 681 -1.46 -33.58 -3.43
CA ILE A 681 -2.79 -32.95 -3.35
C ILE A 681 -3.89 -33.91 -3.82
N GLU A 682 -3.72 -34.54 -4.98
CA GLU A 682 -4.67 -35.51 -5.52
C GLU A 682 -4.96 -36.68 -4.55
N ARG A 683 -3.98 -37.05 -3.72
CA ARG A 683 -4.09 -38.19 -2.79
C ARG A 683 -4.67 -37.79 -1.43
N ILE A 684 -4.61 -36.51 -1.05
CA ILE A 684 -5.10 -36.01 0.24
C ILE A 684 -6.43 -35.26 0.14
N ARG A 685 -6.95 -34.97 -1.07
CA ARG A 685 -8.23 -34.26 -1.32
C ARG A 685 -9.48 -34.84 -0.67
N ASP A 686 -9.45 -36.11 -0.28
CA ASP A 686 -10.57 -36.79 0.37
C ASP A 686 -10.43 -36.80 1.91
N LEU A 687 -9.37 -36.19 2.47
CA LEU A 687 -9.25 -36.00 3.91
C LEU A 687 -10.25 -34.95 4.41
N ASP A 688 -10.63 -35.03 5.68
CA ASP A 688 -11.56 -34.10 6.34
C ASP A 688 -10.86 -32.79 6.75
N ALA A 689 -10.19 -32.14 5.79
CA ALA A 689 -9.48 -30.88 5.95
C ALA A 689 -9.39 -30.15 4.61
N ALA A 690 -9.43 -28.82 4.64
CA ALA A 690 -9.16 -28.01 3.45
C ALA A 690 -7.68 -28.11 3.06
N ILE A 691 -7.40 -28.01 1.77
CA ILE A 691 -6.03 -28.08 1.25
C ILE A 691 -5.60 -26.70 0.78
N SER A 692 -4.48 -26.25 1.30
CA SER A 692 -3.80 -25.04 0.84
C SER A 692 -2.54 -25.37 0.05
N ILE A 693 -2.27 -24.63 -1.01
CA ILE A 693 -1.02 -24.67 -1.77
C ILE A 693 -0.14 -23.45 -1.39
N ASP A 694 1.03 -23.68 -0.79
CA ASP A 694 2.05 -22.66 -0.50
C ASP A 694 2.93 -22.47 -1.74
N THR A 695 2.61 -21.45 -2.54
CA THR A 695 3.37 -21.12 -3.75
C THR A 695 3.32 -19.63 -4.08
N ARG A 696 4.34 -19.17 -4.78
CA ARG A 696 4.51 -17.79 -5.26
C ARG A 696 4.17 -17.63 -6.73
N LYS A 697 3.79 -18.73 -7.41
CA LYS A 697 3.68 -18.82 -8.87
C LYS A 697 2.25 -19.17 -9.26
N ALA A 698 1.61 -18.32 -10.05
CA ALA A 698 0.21 -18.51 -10.42
C ALA A 698 -0.02 -19.83 -11.18
N ALA A 699 0.91 -20.23 -12.06
CA ALA A 699 0.82 -21.51 -12.78
C ALA A 699 0.88 -22.75 -11.86
N VAL A 700 1.58 -22.67 -10.72
CA VAL A 700 1.61 -23.77 -9.74
C VAL A 700 0.30 -23.79 -8.94
N ALA A 701 -0.20 -22.61 -8.57
CA ALA A 701 -1.47 -22.47 -7.88
C ALA A 701 -2.63 -23.02 -8.75
N GLU A 702 -2.70 -22.66 -10.02
CA GLU A 702 -3.69 -23.16 -10.98
C GLU A 702 -3.67 -24.70 -11.05
N ALA A 703 -2.49 -25.30 -11.27
CA ALA A 703 -2.35 -26.76 -11.33
C ALA A 703 -2.75 -27.45 -10.01
N ALA A 704 -2.47 -26.83 -8.87
CA ALA A 704 -2.85 -27.34 -7.56
C ALA A 704 -4.37 -27.24 -7.30
N LEU A 705 -5.01 -26.15 -7.72
CA LEU A 705 -6.46 -25.98 -7.64
C LEU A 705 -7.19 -27.00 -8.52
N ASP A 706 -6.71 -27.22 -9.76
CA ASP A 706 -7.19 -28.28 -10.65
C ASP A 706 -7.08 -29.69 -10.03
N ALA A 707 -6.01 -29.93 -9.26
CA ALA A 707 -5.79 -31.20 -8.55
C ALA A 707 -6.74 -31.40 -7.35
N GLY A 708 -7.28 -30.31 -6.81
CA GLY A 708 -8.25 -30.30 -5.71
C GLY A 708 -7.79 -29.53 -4.47
N ALA A 709 -6.91 -28.54 -4.59
CA ALA A 709 -6.67 -27.57 -3.53
C ALA A 709 -7.86 -26.57 -3.42
N ASP A 710 -8.06 -26.02 -2.22
CA ASP A 710 -9.17 -25.11 -1.89
C ASP A 710 -8.68 -23.68 -1.61
N ILE A 711 -7.41 -23.53 -1.21
CA ILE A 711 -6.83 -22.28 -0.73
C ILE A 711 -5.46 -22.05 -1.39
N VAL A 712 -5.22 -20.84 -1.89
CA VAL A 712 -3.89 -20.41 -2.34
C VAL A 712 -3.21 -19.63 -1.22
N ASN A 713 -2.04 -20.08 -0.79
CA ASN A 713 -1.20 -19.41 0.20
C ASN A 713 -0.06 -18.66 -0.50
N ASP A 714 -0.30 -17.39 -0.87
CA ASP A 714 0.69 -16.56 -1.53
C ASP A 714 1.52 -15.75 -0.52
N VAL A 715 2.62 -16.36 -0.10
CA VAL A 715 3.62 -15.75 0.77
C VAL A 715 4.39 -14.59 0.13
N SER A 716 4.18 -14.29 -1.16
CA SER A 716 4.77 -13.12 -1.80
C SER A 716 3.86 -11.88 -1.73
N GLY A 717 2.58 -12.05 -1.38
CA GLY A 717 1.62 -10.95 -1.31
C GLY A 717 1.26 -10.39 -2.69
N LEU A 718 0.99 -11.24 -3.67
CA LEU A 718 0.66 -10.89 -5.06
C LEU A 718 1.84 -10.30 -5.85
N ALA A 719 3.06 -10.76 -5.56
CA ALA A 719 4.22 -10.40 -6.39
C ALA A 719 4.06 -10.92 -7.83
N ASP A 720 3.46 -12.11 -7.98
CA ASP A 720 2.90 -12.58 -9.25
C ASP A 720 1.49 -11.98 -9.44
N PRO A 721 1.31 -11.01 -10.35
CA PRO A 721 0.04 -10.32 -10.51
C PRO A 721 -1.09 -11.20 -11.08
N GLU A 722 -0.77 -12.39 -11.60
CA GLU A 722 -1.76 -13.35 -12.09
C GLU A 722 -2.46 -14.12 -10.96
N MET A 723 -1.81 -14.25 -9.79
CA MET A 723 -2.26 -15.07 -8.66
C MET A 723 -3.71 -14.76 -8.22
N ARG A 724 -4.05 -13.47 -8.13
CA ARG A 724 -5.40 -13.02 -7.70
C ARG A 724 -6.51 -13.44 -8.66
N PHE A 725 -6.22 -13.50 -9.96
CA PHE A 725 -7.19 -13.91 -10.97
C PHE A 725 -7.35 -15.42 -10.99
N VAL A 726 -6.24 -16.17 -10.86
CA VAL A 726 -6.29 -17.63 -10.72
C VAL A 726 -7.16 -18.03 -9.53
N ALA A 727 -6.97 -17.40 -8.37
CA ALA A 727 -7.79 -17.65 -7.19
C ALA A 727 -9.28 -17.32 -7.43
N ALA A 728 -9.58 -16.16 -8.01
CA ALA A 728 -10.95 -15.73 -8.30
C ALA A 728 -11.67 -16.67 -9.30
N GLU A 729 -11.00 -17.05 -10.39
CA GLU A 729 -11.55 -17.93 -11.43
C GLU A 729 -11.93 -19.32 -10.90
N HIS A 730 -11.18 -19.82 -9.92
CA HIS A 730 -11.45 -21.11 -9.26
C HIS A 730 -12.40 -20.98 -8.07
N GLY A 731 -12.78 -19.76 -7.66
CA GLY A 731 -13.53 -19.52 -6.42
C GLY A 731 -12.75 -19.93 -5.16
N ALA A 732 -11.42 -19.98 -5.23
CA ALA A 732 -10.55 -20.40 -4.14
C ALA A 732 -10.35 -19.28 -3.12
N SER A 733 -10.11 -19.63 -1.85
CA SER A 733 -9.66 -18.64 -0.87
C SER A 733 -8.20 -18.27 -1.12
N LEU A 734 -7.81 -17.05 -0.78
CA LEU A 734 -6.48 -16.50 -1.05
C LEU A 734 -5.89 -15.90 0.22
N ILE A 735 -4.76 -16.42 0.67
CA ILE A 735 -3.96 -15.81 1.73
C ILE A 735 -2.97 -14.85 1.10
N VAL A 736 -3.04 -13.59 1.49
CA VAL A 736 -2.08 -12.54 1.11
C VAL A 736 -1.23 -12.17 2.32
N MET A 737 0.08 -12.38 2.20
CA MET A 737 1.02 -12.05 3.26
C MET A 737 1.75 -10.74 3.00
N HIS A 738 1.96 -9.94 4.04
CA HIS A 738 2.93 -8.85 3.96
C HIS A 738 4.35 -9.43 3.95
N SER A 739 5.02 -9.37 2.80
CA SER A 739 6.43 -9.71 2.64
C SER A 739 7.20 -8.55 2.01
N LEU A 740 8.46 -8.33 2.43
CA LEU A 740 9.35 -7.39 1.73
C LEU A 740 9.95 -8.05 0.49
N ASP A 741 10.46 -9.26 0.69
CA ASP A 741 11.01 -10.13 -0.34
C ASP A 741 10.65 -11.58 0.00
N ALA A 742 10.43 -12.40 -1.04
CA ALA A 742 10.11 -13.81 -0.91
C ALA A 742 10.93 -14.62 -1.95
N PRO A 743 12.06 -15.26 -1.56
CA PRO A 743 12.57 -15.43 -0.19
C PRO A 743 13.13 -14.14 0.43
N VAL A 744 13.20 -14.10 1.76
CA VAL A 744 13.70 -12.94 2.52
C VAL A 744 15.16 -12.67 2.18
N ASP A 745 15.46 -11.43 1.78
CA ASP A 745 16.82 -10.90 1.70
C ASP A 745 17.30 -10.49 3.11
N PRO A 746 18.33 -11.16 3.68
CA PRO A 746 18.83 -10.84 5.01
C PRO A 746 19.64 -9.53 5.07
N ASP A 747 20.12 -9.02 3.93
CA ASP A 747 20.95 -7.81 3.87
C ASP A 747 20.09 -6.54 3.68
N ARG A 748 18.81 -6.70 3.32
CA ARG A 748 17.86 -5.60 3.18
C ARG A 748 17.27 -5.19 4.53
N GLU A 749 17.66 -4.01 5.01
CA GLU A 749 17.01 -3.36 6.15
C GLU A 749 15.93 -2.40 5.67
N VAL A 750 14.74 -2.46 6.27
CA VAL A 750 13.71 -1.44 6.01
C VAL A 750 13.15 -0.89 7.31
N THR A 751 12.91 0.42 7.31
CA THR A 751 12.38 1.14 8.46
C THR A 751 10.87 1.22 8.39
N TYR A 752 10.20 0.79 9.46
CA TYR A 752 8.78 1.03 9.70
C TYR A 752 8.60 2.21 10.67
N ASP A 753 7.65 3.10 10.38
CA ASP A 753 7.26 4.16 11.31
C ASP A 753 6.43 3.57 12.46
N ASP A 754 5.46 2.73 12.10
CA ASP A 754 4.70 1.87 13.01
C ASP A 754 4.45 0.54 12.29
N VAL A 755 5.21 -0.51 12.60
CA VAL A 755 5.20 -1.75 11.81
C VAL A 755 3.80 -2.33 11.60
N VAL A 756 2.92 -2.29 12.59
CA VAL A 756 1.55 -2.78 12.45
C VAL A 756 0.73 -1.87 11.53
N GLY A 757 0.80 -0.55 11.72
CA GLY A 757 0.06 0.42 10.91
C GLY A 757 0.52 0.47 9.45
N ASP A 758 1.83 0.38 9.23
CA ASP A 758 2.41 0.33 7.88
C ASP A 758 2.08 -1.00 7.18
N VAL A 759 2.18 -2.14 7.90
CA VAL A 759 1.77 -3.46 7.36
C VAL A 759 0.27 -3.49 7.04
N LEU A 760 -0.57 -2.88 7.88
CA LEU A 760 -2.01 -2.78 7.65
C LEU A 760 -2.32 -1.94 6.40
N ALA A 761 -1.63 -0.81 6.20
CA ALA A 761 -1.81 0.03 5.02
C ALA A 761 -1.39 -0.69 3.72
N GLU A 762 -0.27 -1.43 3.74
CA GLU A 762 0.17 -2.22 2.58
C GLU A 762 -0.77 -3.40 2.28
N LEU A 763 -1.26 -4.08 3.32
CA LEU A 763 -2.25 -5.15 3.17
C LEU A 763 -3.61 -4.61 2.69
N ALA A 764 -4.04 -3.41 3.10
CA ALA A 764 -5.29 -2.82 2.64
C ALA A 764 -5.31 -2.63 1.11
N GLU A 765 -4.22 -2.15 0.51
CA GLU A 765 -4.09 -2.06 -0.95
C GLU A 765 -4.03 -3.44 -1.61
N THR A 766 -3.40 -4.42 -0.96
CA THR A 766 -3.31 -5.80 -1.47
C THR A 766 -4.68 -6.50 -1.47
N VAL A 767 -5.46 -6.32 -0.40
CA VAL A 767 -6.84 -6.79 -0.29
C VAL A 767 -7.69 -6.15 -1.40
N LEU A 768 -7.56 -4.84 -1.61
CA LEU A 768 -8.30 -4.15 -2.66
C LEU A 768 -7.96 -4.68 -4.08
N LEU A 769 -6.70 -5.06 -4.33
CA LEU A 769 -6.33 -5.69 -5.60
C LEU A 769 -7.01 -7.06 -5.77
N ALA A 770 -7.11 -7.86 -4.70
CA ALA A 770 -7.79 -9.15 -4.72
C ALA A 770 -9.32 -8.98 -4.87
N GLU A 771 -9.94 -8.02 -4.19
CA GLU A 771 -11.37 -7.68 -4.35
C GLU A 771 -11.70 -7.33 -5.80
N ARG A 772 -10.88 -6.49 -6.42
CA ARG A 772 -11.00 -6.10 -7.84
C ARG A 772 -10.71 -7.22 -8.83
N ALA A 773 -10.19 -8.37 -8.39
CA ALA A 773 -10.10 -9.57 -9.21
C ALA A 773 -11.38 -10.42 -9.13
N GLY A 774 -12.30 -10.10 -8.22
CA GLY A 774 -13.57 -10.80 -7.99
C GLY A 774 -13.61 -11.68 -6.73
N LEU A 775 -12.70 -11.47 -5.77
CA LEU A 775 -12.70 -12.19 -4.49
C LEU A 775 -13.46 -11.41 -3.42
N ASP A 776 -14.38 -12.07 -2.72
CA ASP A 776 -15.02 -11.47 -1.55
C ASP A 776 -14.04 -11.41 -0.36
N ARG A 777 -14.19 -10.42 0.53
CA ARG A 777 -13.33 -10.31 1.73
C ARG A 777 -13.31 -11.55 2.62
N GLU A 778 -14.39 -12.33 2.61
CA GLU A 778 -14.47 -13.60 3.34
C GLU A 778 -13.56 -14.69 2.76
N GLN A 779 -13.21 -14.59 1.46
CA GLN A 779 -12.27 -15.46 0.76
C GLN A 779 -10.82 -14.99 0.89
N ILE A 780 -10.58 -13.74 1.29
CA ILE A 780 -9.24 -13.16 1.41
C ILE A 780 -8.78 -13.26 2.86
N ILE A 781 -7.67 -13.95 3.11
CA ILE A 781 -7.05 -14.07 4.44
C ILE A 781 -5.79 -13.22 4.47
N VAL A 782 -5.57 -12.48 5.56
CA VAL A 782 -4.39 -11.61 5.71
C VAL A 782 -3.37 -12.22 6.66
N ASP A 783 -2.09 -12.25 6.26
CA ASP A 783 -0.97 -12.63 7.13
C ASP A 783 -0.02 -11.42 7.32
N PRO A 784 0.17 -10.91 8.56
CA PRO A 784 1.11 -9.83 8.85
C PRO A 784 2.59 -10.13 8.55
N GLY A 785 2.93 -11.39 8.25
CA GLY A 785 4.24 -11.80 7.76
C GLY A 785 5.31 -11.82 8.85
N LEU A 786 5.05 -12.55 9.95
CA LEU A 786 6.06 -12.81 11.00
C LEU A 786 7.23 -13.62 10.43
N GLY A 787 8.46 -13.19 10.67
CA GLY A 787 9.66 -13.80 10.08
C GLY A 787 10.02 -13.32 8.68
N PHE A 788 9.39 -12.27 8.16
CA PHE A 788 9.63 -11.76 6.81
C PHE A 788 10.02 -10.28 6.82
N GLY A 789 11.33 -10.02 6.89
CA GLY A 789 11.91 -8.68 6.70
C GLY A 789 11.69 -7.70 7.85
N LYS A 790 11.38 -8.19 9.06
CA LYS A 790 11.07 -7.36 10.24
C LYS A 790 12.06 -7.63 11.35
N SER A 791 12.34 -6.63 12.17
CA SER A 791 13.17 -6.82 13.35
C SER A 791 12.44 -7.70 14.38
N LYS A 792 13.21 -8.42 15.19
CA LYS A 792 12.67 -9.27 16.27
C LYS A 792 11.71 -8.52 17.21
N ARG A 793 11.97 -7.23 17.48
CA ARG A 793 11.07 -6.39 18.28
C ARG A 793 9.73 -6.18 17.59
N GLU A 794 9.75 -5.86 16.30
CA GLU A 794 8.56 -5.64 15.49
C GLU A 794 7.73 -6.90 15.31
N GLU A 795 8.37 -8.08 15.25
CA GLU A 795 7.65 -9.36 15.20
C GLU A 795 6.81 -9.58 16.47
N PHE A 796 7.32 -9.28 17.66
CA PHE A 796 6.51 -9.34 18.88
C PHE A 796 5.44 -8.24 18.94
N GLU A 797 5.68 -7.10 18.28
CA GLU A 797 4.69 -6.02 18.18
C GLU A 797 3.50 -6.40 17.28
N LEU A 798 3.77 -7.06 16.14
CA LEU A 798 2.73 -7.65 15.28
C LEU A 798 1.92 -8.71 16.02
N LEU A 799 2.59 -9.56 16.81
CA LEU A 799 1.90 -10.54 17.65
C LEU A 799 1.07 -9.86 18.75
N ASP A 800 1.54 -8.76 19.37
CA ASP A 800 0.79 -8.09 20.44
C ASP A 800 -0.47 -7.37 19.96
N ARG A 801 -0.46 -6.89 18.71
CA ARG A 801 -1.49 -6.05 18.09
C ARG A 801 -2.18 -6.72 16.90
N THR A 802 -2.27 -8.05 16.94
CA THR A 802 -2.91 -8.85 15.87
C THR A 802 -4.37 -8.45 15.64
N ASP A 803 -5.09 -8.04 16.69
CA ASP A 803 -6.48 -7.60 16.64
C ASP A 803 -6.70 -6.35 15.78
N GLU A 804 -5.68 -5.49 15.62
CA GLU A 804 -5.78 -4.28 14.77
C GLU A 804 -6.03 -4.64 13.29
N PHE A 805 -5.58 -5.81 12.82
CA PHE A 805 -5.78 -6.27 11.43
C PHE A 805 -7.24 -6.60 11.10
N ARG A 806 -8.12 -6.74 12.11
CA ARG A 806 -9.56 -6.90 11.88
C ARG A 806 -10.17 -5.71 11.14
N ALA A 807 -9.51 -4.54 11.19
CA ALA A 807 -9.92 -3.35 10.46
C ALA A 807 -9.95 -3.56 8.93
N LEU A 808 -9.28 -4.58 8.41
CA LEU A 808 -9.32 -4.96 6.99
C LEU A 808 -10.61 -5.71 6.62
N GLY A 809 -11.36 -6.23 7.61
CA GLY A 809 -12.58 -7.01 7.37
C GLY A 809 -12.31 -8.41 6.79
N CYS A 810 -11.08 -8.91 6.95
CA CYS A 810 -10.63 -10.22 6.48
C CYS A 810 -10.24 -11.13 7.67
N PRO A 811 -10.37 -12.46 7.55
CA PRO A 811 -9.76 -13.41 8.47
C PRO A 811 -8.25 -13.23 8.60
N ILE A 812 -7.69 -13.46 9.79
CA ILE A 812 -6.27 -13.23 10.10
C ILE A 812 -5.54 -14.55 10.31
N LEU A 813 -4.46 -14.75 9.56
CA LEU A 813 -3.53 -15.87 9.71
C LEU A 813 -2.25 -15.41 10.40
N ILE A 814 -1.74 -16.22 11.33
CA ILE A 814 -0.45 -16.00 12.01
C ILE A 814 0.48 -17.19 11.76
N GLY A 815 1.52 -16.97 10.95
CA GLY A 815 2.60 -17.92 10.68
C GLY A 815 3.83 -17.71 11.56
N HIS A 816 3.79 -18.14 12.82
CA HIS A 816 4.87 -17.90 13.81
C HIS A 816 5.76 -19.11 14.12
N SER A 817 5.45 -20.28 13.57
CA SER A 817 6.11 -21.53 13.96
C SER A 817 7.61 -21.56 13.66
N GLN A 818 8.41 -21.92 14.68
CA GLN A 818 9.87 -22.12 14.58
C GLN A 818 10.65 -20.89 14.05
N LYS A 819 10.08 -19.67 14.09
CA LYS A 819 10.69 -18.45 13.55
C LYS A 819 11.87 -17.93 14.40
N SER A 820 12.79 -17.20 13.76
CA SER A 820 13.98 -16.60 14.39
C SER A 820 13.66 -15.51 15.43
N MET A 821 12.43 -15.00 15.43
CA MET A 821 11.93 -14.08 16.45
C MET A 821 12.22 -14.56 17.88
N TYR A 822 12.14 -15.88 18.12
CA TYR A 822 12.30 -16.46 19.45
C TYR A 822 13.73 -16.44 20.01
N ASP A 823 14.73 -16.13 19.18
CA ASP A 823 16.07 -15.85 19.67
C ASP A 823 16.07 -14.66 20.67
N TRP A 824 15.14 -13.71 20.50
CA TRP A 824 15.00 -12.55 21.40
C TRP A 824 14.64 -12.95 22.83
N VAL A 825 13.96 -14.10 22.98
CA VAL A 825 13.59 -14.68 24.28
C VAL A 825 14.50 -15.86 24.67
N GLY A 826 15.61 -16.04 23.97
CA GLY A 826 16.66 -17.00 24.29
C GLY A 826 16.40 -18.45 23.85
N GLN A 827 15.56 -18.67 22.83
CA GLN A 827 15.38 -19.99 22.22
C GLN A 827 16.23 -20.14 20.96
N ASP A 828 17.18 -21.08 21.02
CA ASP A 828 18.05 -21.41 19.89
C ASP A 828 17.29 -22.18 18.79
N ALA A 829 17.88 -22.24 17.59
CA ALA A 829 17.31 -22.99 16.47
C ALA A 829 17.15 -24.48 16.82
N GLY A 830 15.93 -25.02 16.65
CA GLY A 830 15.57 -26.40 16.98
C GLY A 830 14.87 -26.57 18.32
N ASP A 831 14.96 -25.60 19.23
CA ASP A 831 14.36 -25.63 20.57
C ASP A 831 13.20 -24.61 20.70
N ARG A 832 12.47 -24.32 19.61
CA ARG A 832 11.44 -23.25 19.59
C ARG A 832 10.01 -23.75 19.77
N LEU A 833 9.80 -25.02 20.09
CA LEU A 833 8.46 -25.60 20.24
C LEU A 833 7.67 -24.90 21.35
N GLU A 834 8.27 -24.75 22.53
CA GLU A 834 7.61 -24.14 23.70
C GLU A 834 7.21 -22.70 23.43
N SER A 835 8.08 -21.92 22.79
CA SER A 835 7.77 -20.55 22.39
C SER A 835 6.73 -20.47 21.28
N THR A 836 6.73 -21.43 20.34
CA THR A 836 5.69 -21.55 19.31
C THR A 836 4.32 -21.81 19.94
N VAL A 837 4.23 -22.77 20.86
CA VAL A 837 2.98 -23.12 21.58
C VAL A 837 2.47 -21.94 22.40
N ALA A 838 3.36 -21.23 23.10
CA ALA A 838 3.00 -20.03 23.84
C ALA A 838 2.48 -18.91 22.92
N ALA A 839 3.16 -18.67 21.80
CA ALA A 839 2.75 -17.69 20.80
C ALA A 839 1.41 -18.06 20.14
N THR A 840 1.13 -19.35 19.91
CA THR A 840 -0.17 -19.81 19.41
C THR A 840 -1.30 -19.40 20.34
N ALA A 841 -1.17 -19.67 21.64
CA ALA A 841 -2.20 -19.27 22.61
C ALA A 841 -2.40 -17.75 22.65
N LEU A 842 -1.30 -16.98 22.54
CA LEU A 842 -1.30 -15.51 22.50
C LEU A 842 -1.92 -14.95 21.22
N ALA A 843 -1.71 -15.59 20.07
CA ALA A 843 -2.29 -15.21 18.79
C ALA A 843 -3.82 -15.41 18.81
N ILE A 844 -4.29 -16.55 19.31
CA ILE A 844 -5.74 -16.81 19.46
C ILE A 844 -6.39 -15.84 20.44
N ASP A 845 -5.76 -15.58 21.59
CA ASP A 845 -6.24 -14.59 22.58
C ASP A 845 -6.40 -13.19 21.97
N ARG A 846 -5.52 -12.85 21.02
CA ARG A 846 -5.52 -11.59 20.27
C ARG A 846 -6.29 -11.65 18.95
N GLY A 847 -7.02 -12.72 18.70
CA GLY A 847 -7.98 -12.75 17.61
C GLY A 847 -7.49 -13.27 16.27
N ALA A 848 -6.39 -14.02 16.22
CA ALA A 848 -6.05 -14.78 15.02
C ALA A 848 -7.12 -15.85 14.73
N ASP A 849 -7.56 -15.92 13.48
CA ASP A 849 -8.53 -16.91 12.99
C ASP A 849 -7.84 -18.19 12.53
N ILE A 850 -6.58 -18.10 12.09
CA ILE A 850 -5.79 -19.23 11.63
C ILE A 850 -4.38 -19.16 12.23
N VAL A 851 -3.87 -20.29 12.71
CA VAL A 851 -2.46 -20.43 13.09
C VAL A 851 -1.76 -21.46 12.19
N ARG A 852 -0.64 -21.07 11.59
CA ARG A 852 0.13 -21.92 10.67
C ARG A 852 1.36 -22.51 11.36
N VAL A 853 1.40 -23.83 11.52
CA VAL A 853 2.33 -24.53 12.43
C VAL A 853 2.86 -25.87 11.91
N HIS A 854 4.07 -26.25 12.35
CA HIS A 854 4.66 -27.57 12.08
C HIS A 854 4.18 -28.64 13.07
N ASP A 855 4.14 -28.31 14.35
CA ASP A 855 3.86 -29.23 15.46
C ASP A 855 2.36 -29.18 15.82
N VAL A 856 1.53 -29.81 14.98
CA VAL A 856 0.05 -29.73 15.06
C VAL A 856 -0.51 -30.15 16.42
N PRO A 857 -0.19 -31.32 17.01
CA PRO A 857 -0.83 -31.77 18.25
C PRO A 857 -0.67 -30.79 19.42
N GLU A 858 0.53 -30.24 19.60
CA GLU A 858 0.86 -29.30 20.66
C GLU A 858 0.14 -27.96 20.46
N ASN A 859 0.04 -27.50 19.22
CA ASN A 859 -0.62 -26.24 18.89
C ASN A 859 -2.14 -26.35 18.92
N VAL A 860 -2.73 -27.49 18.54
CA VAL A 860 -4.16 -27.76 18.77
C VAL A 860 -4.49 -27.69 20.26
N ALA A 861 -3.63 -28.25 21.13
CA ALA A 861 -3.81 -28.13 22.57
C ALA A 861 -3.73 -26.68 23.08
N ALA A 862 -2.85 -25.85 22.49
CA ALA A 862 -2.77 -24.43 22.80
C ALA A 862 -4.04 -23.66 22.37
N VAL A 863 -4.53 -23.89 21.15
CA VAL A 863 -5.77 -23.30 20.62
C VAL A 863 -6.96 -23.67 21.51
N GLU A 864 -7.13 -24.95 21.83
CA GLU A 864 -8.22 -25.42 22.70
C GLU A 864 -8.13 -24.84 24.12
N THR A 865 -6.92 -24.64 24.63
CA THR A 865 -6.69 -23.98 25.95
C THR A 865 -7.08 -22.50 25.91
N ALA A 866 -6.70 -21.78 24.85
CA ALA A 866 -7.07 -20.38 24.67
C ALA A 866 -8.59 -20.23 24.57
N LEU A 867 -9.25 -21.06 23.75
CA LEU A 867 -10.71 -21.05 23.58
C LEU A 867 -11.46 -21.33 24.88
N ALA A 868 -11.01 -22.30 25.68
CA ALA A 868 -11.60 -22.58 26.98
C ALA A 868 -11.44 -21.41 27.98
N THR A 869 -10.41 -20.59 27.80
CA THR A 869 -10.13 -19.41 28.64
C THR A 869 -11.00 -18.21 28.24
N LEU A 870 -11.16 -18.00 26.93
CA LEU A 870 -11.94 -16.89 26.37
C LEU A 870 -13.45 -17.03 26.61
N ASP A 871 -14.00 -18.23 26.40
CA ASP A 871 -15.42 -18.51 26.66
C ASP A 871 -15.65 -19.90 27.26
N SER A 872 -15.44 -20.00 28.57
CA SER A 872 -15.64 -21.26 29.30
C SER A 872 -17.06 -21.84 29.18
N ALA A 873 -18.09 -21.00 29.05
CA ALA A 873 -19.49 -21.43 28.99
C ALA A 873 -19.85 -21.94 27.59
N GLY A 874 -19.43 -21.24 26.53
CA GLY A 874 -19.56 -21.70 25.14
C GLY A 874 -18.72 -22.93 24.85
N TYR A 875 -17.51 -23.00 25.40
CA TYR A 875 -16.63 -24.17 25.25
C TYR A 875 -17.23 -25.45 25.83
N GLU A 876 -17.91 -25.38 26.98
CA GLU A 876 -18.63 -26.54 27.54
C GLU A 876 -19.71 -27.05 26.57
N ASN A 877 -20.44 -26.15 25.91
CA ASN A 877 -21.43 -26.52 24.91
C ASN A 877 -20.78 -27.15 23.67
N ARG A 878 -19.64 -26.62 23.21
CA ARG A 878 -18.86 -27.18 22.08
C ARG A 878 -18.34 -28.59 22.35
N ARG A 879 -17.84 -28.88 23.57
CA ARG A 879 -17.47 -30.26 23.93
C ARG A 879 -18.67 -31.21 23.96
N ARG A 880 -19.84 -30.72 24.36
CA ARG A 880 -21.06 -31.55 24.39
C ARG A 880 -21.55 -31.86 22.98
N SER A 881 -21.46 -30.94 22.02
CA SER A 881 -21.85 -31.20 20.62
C SER A 881 -20.90 -32.18 19.91
N ARG A 882 -19.60 -32.15 20.23
CA ARG A 882 -18.60 -33.12 19.74
C ARG A 882 -18.68 -34.52 20.39
N GLY A 883 -19.49 -34.70 21.44
CA GLY A 883 -19.62 -35.98 22.17
C GLY A 883 -18.50 -36.27 23.16
N ASP A 884 -17.65 -35.27 23.46
CA ASP A 884 -16.45 -35.39 24.29
C ASP A 884 -16.66 -35.03 25.77
N ALA A 885 -17.88 -34.66 26.16
CA ALA A 885 -18.27 -34.35 27.52
C ALA A 885 -18.92 -35.57 28.20
N LYS A 886 -18.41 -35.97 29.37
CA LYS A 886 -19.01 -37.01 30.24
C LYS A 886 -19.98 -36.43 31.25
#